data_AF-A0A496TPA3-F1
#
_entry.id   AF-A0A496TPA3-F1
#
_cell.length_a   1.000
_cell.length_b   1.000
_cell.length_c   1.000
_cell.angle_alpha   90.00
_cell.angle_beta   90.00
_cell.angle_gamma   90.00
#
_symmetry.space_group_name_H-M   'P 1'
#
loop_
_entity.id
_entity.type
_entity.pdbx_description
1 polymer ?
#
loop_
_entity_poly.entity_id
_entity_poly.type
_entity_poly.pdbx_seq_one_letter_code
_entity_poly.pdbx_strand_id
1 'polypeptide(L)'
;MGIKSMYRNFRFNIYLLFIILILNFPLRTARAFQNQTQQDTIIQKYKKLLFKNPRDVEVVMKLANRYLEIDSLNQAENFFARAMVLNRRLKTAYNGLGLVYLKKGIEQFYGITEAVKKLFKKDPFAKAIEFFNKALQIDENYIEAKYNLGRAYYERGSQDENDKAINIFKEIILSNTSYKNAFLYLGRAYAAKANYLYITLGEVEKANEVYNEAIKIYKGIIAKEPDNPFPLLYLCDIYITTERYREAVPCYISGLLKLKDKEELEYRFNNVKMLFSKKELKDYENTPLEEKGKFIVNFWKKKDTNPVTIENERLLEHFKRLHHVRKAYATKANKQGYDDRGIIYLKYGPPEEFYKSFDDSNPQIGVGQMPNESWVYPTIHPDLFFDFVNINGREFKLVPNLRSAAPTGSRFNPGVLYELYHQRAYLGSVYAKMDNKNFEEIKDHIEYYAGERDKLWSELPPETYFPRFNEKELPFVMDNAQFRGKNGKTKVEIYYSVPLSELKLKKEKENTFATALNNQIVFVDSSGNRIAYKDKQNKIISKVEKQPPDKYIINDVSFNLKSGDYILGLQIGDIYKEKLSIVKLPYRVKDFNSKELMISDIMLASDIKTTPDNRLNITAYPYSVINKNVPIFIYFEIYNLTYDKNNNTNFSVEYKAMSVEPEKKNIITAPFRKLKNLLTGRKKQFISLNFKRTGNKRDTEEFIKFDLKELSKGDTKLIVKVIDLNSGVSKEVSKKIKLVE
;
A
#
# COMPACT_ATOMS: atom_id res chain seq x y z
N MET A 1 40.57 -15.79 52.10
CA MET A 1 39.99 -14.49 51.66
C MET A 1 39.25 -14.53 50.30
N GLY A 2 38.88 -15.71 49.74
CA GLY A 2 38.42 -15.80 48.34
C GLY A 2 36.93 -16.02 48.06
N ILE A 3 36.07 -16.35 49.03
CA ILE A 3 34.70 -16.81 48.73
C ILE A 3 33.62 -15.76 49.05
N LYS A 4 33.89 -14.81 49.95
CA LYS A 4 32.93 -13.71 50.27
C LYS A 4 32.91 -12.57 49.23
N SER A 5 33.94 -12.45 48.39
CA SER A 5 34.02 -11.42 47.32
C SER A 5 33.21 -11.80 46.07
N MET A 6 33.17 -13.09 45.73
CA MET A 6 32.51 -13.58 44.51
C MET A 6 30.97 -13.50 44.58
N TYR A 7 30.39 -13.72 45.77
CA TYR A 7 28.94 -13.60 45.97
C TYR A 7 28.41 -12.16 45.99
N ARG A 8 29.28 -11.18 46.30
CA ARG A 8 28.88 -9.76 46.35
C ARG A 8 28.85 -9.13 44.95
N ASN A 9 29.76 -9.53 44.06
CA ASN A 9 29.78 -9.09 42.66
C ASN A 9 28.68 -9.75 41.79
N PHE A 10 28.27 -10.99 42.11
CA PHE A 10 27.18 -11.66 41.38
C PHE A 10 25.81 -11.02 41.66
N ARG A 11 25.55 -10.59 42.91
CA ARG A 11 24.32 -9.85 43.26
C ARG A 11 24.30 -8.43 42.72
N PHE A 12 25.45 -7.76 42.63
CA PHE A 12 25.52 -6.39 42.08
C PHE A 12 25.29 -6.37 40.56
N ASN A 13 25.81 -7.35 39.81
CA ASN A 13 25.58 -7.46 38.37
C ASN A 13 24.15 -7.88 38.01
N ILE A 14 23.45 -8.65 38.84
CA ILE A 14 22.03 -8.99 38.61
C ILE A 14 21.14 -7.76 38.88
N TYR A 15 21.44 -6.94 39.89
CA TYR A 15 20.70 -5.69 40.14
C TYR A 15 20.96 -4.64 39.05
N LEU A 16 22.19 -4.55 38.51
CA LEU A 16 22.51 -3.65 37.41
C LEU A 16 21.85 -4.10 36.09
N LEU A 17 21.77 -5.41 35.81
CA LEU A 17 20.99 -5.95 34.68
C LEU A 17 19.49 -5.71 34.84
N PHE A 18 18.94 -5.81 36.06
CA PHE A 18 17.54 -5.49 36.34
C PHE A 18 17.25 -3.99 36.18
N ILE A 19 18.16 -3.11 36.58
CA ILE A 19 18.00 -1.66 36.45
C ILE A 19 18.15 -1.20 34.99
N ILE A 20 19.03 -1.82 34.20
CA ILE A 20 19.18 -1.56 32.75
C ILE A 20 18.00 -2.13 31.96
N LEU A 21 17.39 -3.23 32.41
CA LEU A 21 16.12 -3.73 31.87
C LEU A 21 14.95 -2.78 32.17
N ILE A 22 14.90 -2.20 33.38
CA ILE A 22 13.84 -1.26 33.78
C ILE A 22 13.97 0.12 33.10
N LEU A 23 15.19 0.57 32.78
CA LEU A 23 15.43 1.88 32.13
C LEU A 23 15.25 1.88 30.60
N ASN A 24 15.11 0.72 29.94
CA ASN A 24 14.83 0.61 28.50
C ASN A 24 13.40 0.12 28.19
N PHE A 25 12.49 0.11 29.17
CA PHE A 25 11.09 -0.20 28.91
C PHE A 25 10.39 1.00 28.26
N PRO A 26 9.84 0.87 27.03
CA PRO A 26 9.11 1.95 26.40
C PRO A 26 7.84 2.23 27.20
N LEU A 27 7.40 3.50 27.20
CA LEU A 27 6.17 4.07 27.79
C LEU A 27 4.85 3.28 27.54
N ARG A 28 4.88 2.20 26.74
CA ARG A 28 3.80 1.22 26.53
C ARG A 28 3.45 0.40 27.76
N THR A 29 4.39 0.15 28.66
CA THR A 29 4.10 -0.63 29.88
C THR A 29 3.42 0.19 30.95
N ALA A 30 3.63 1.51 31.06
CA ALA A 30 3.03 2.28 32.15
C ALA A 30 1.48 2.22 32.15
N ARG A 31 0.85 2.29 30.98
CA ARG A 31 -0.62 2.24 30.83
C ARG A 31 -1.19 0.81 30.88
N ALA A 32 -0.46 -0.15 30.32
CA ALA A 32 -0.81 -1.57 30.40
C ALA A 32 -0.63 -2.12 31.83
N PHE A 33 0.44 -1.71 32.52
CA PHE A 33 0.72 -2.05 33.91
C PHE A 33 -0.24 -1.32 34.85
N GLN A 34 -0.64 -0.07 34.57
CA GLN A 34 -1.75 0.60 35.29
C GLN A 34 -3.09 -0.13 35.12
N ASN A 35 -3.46 -0.53 33.90
CA ASN A 35 -4.68 -1.32 33.69
C ASN A 35 -4.60 -2.70 34.34
N GLN A 36 -3.45 -3.36 34.32
CA GLN A 36 -3.24 -4.68 34.94
C GLN A 36 -3.26 -4.58 36.47
N THR A 37 -2.62 -3.57 37.07
CA THR A 37 -2.70 -3.29 38.51
C THR A 37 -4.09 -2.86 38.96
N GLN A 38 -4.84 -2.11 38.14
CA GLN A 38 -6.22 -1.71 38.46
C GLN A 38 -7.23 -2.88 38.27
N GLN A 39 -7.00 -3.79 37.31
CA GLN A 39 -7.80 -5.00 37.13
C GLN A 39 -7.57 -6.03 38.26
N ASP A 40 -6.32 -6.18 38.71
CA ASP A 40 -5.98 -7.00 39.87
C ASP A 40 -6.68 -6.48 41.14
N THR A 41 -6.79 -5.16 41.33
CA THR A 41 -7.51 -4.60 42.50
C THR A 41 -9.02 -4.88 42.49
N ILE A 42 -9.69 -4.88 41.34
CA ILE A 42 -11.14 -5.20 41.25
C ILE A 42 -11.38 -6.69 41.55
N ILE A 43 -10.58 -7.58 40.97
CA ILE A 43 -10.67 -9.02 41.23
C ILE A 43 -10.40 -9.30 42.71
N GLN A 44 -9.40 -8.66 43.31
CA GLN A 44 -9.11 -8.78 44.75
C GLN A 44 -10.26 -8.26 45.62
N LYS A 45 -10.91 -7.16 45.23
CA LYS A 45 -12.09 -6.63 45.92
C LYS A 45 -13.24 -7.64 45.92
N TYR A 46 -13.57 -8.22 44.77
CA TYR A 46 -14.61 -9.25 44.69
C TYR A 46 -14.23 -10.54 45.42
N LYS A 47 -12.95 -10.96 45.38
CA LYS A 47 -12.46 -12.09 46.19
C LYS A 47 -12.62 -11.85 47.69
N LYS A 48 -12.34 -10.64 48.19
CA LYS A 48 -12.57 -10.27 49.60
C LYS A 48 -14.05 -10.31 49.98
N LEU A 49 -14.93 -9.82 49.10
CA LEU A 49 -16.39 -9.91 49.32
C LEU A 49 -16.87 -11.36 49.33
N LEU A 50 -16.36 -12.18 48.41
CA LEU A 50 -16.68 -13.60 48.33
C LEU A 50 -16.12 -14.40 49.53
N PHE A 51 -15.00 -13.98 50.11
CA PHE A 51 -14.48 -14.55 51.36
C PHE A 51 -15.44 -14.31 52.53
N LYS A 52 -16.02 -13.10 52.63
CA LYS A 52 -17.01 -12.76 53.66
C LYS A 52 -18.34 -13.48 53.47
N ASN A 53 -18.77 -13.68 52.22
CA ASN A 53 -19.97 -14.46 51.91
C ASN A 53 -19.73 -15.42 50.72
N PRO A 54 -19.32 -16.67 50.98
CA PRO A 54 -18.99 -17.63 49.93
C PRO A 54 -20.18 -18.09 49.07
N ARG A 55 -21.42 -17.82 49.48
CA ARG A 55 -22.61 -18.22 48.73
C ARG A 55 -23.28 -17.05 48.00
N ASP A 56 -22.65 -15.87 48.00
CA ASP A 56 -23.14 -14.70 47.29
C ASP A 56 -23.06 -14.88 45.77
N VAL A 57 -24.20 -15.24 45.17
CA VAL A 57 -24.32 -15.50 43.73
C VAL A 57 -23.97 -14.26 42.90
N GLU A 58 -24.32 -13.05 43.38
CA GLU A 58 -24.07 -11.81 42.66
C GLU A 58 -22.57 -11.51 42.58
N VAL A 59 -21.85 -11.69 43.69
CA VAL A 59 -20.38 -11.53 43.72
C VAL A 59 -19.69 -12.60 42.88
N VAL A 60 -20.15 -13.85 42.93
CA VAL A 60 -19.64 -14.93 42.07
C VAL A 60 -19.82 -14.59 40.59
N MET A 61 -21.00 -14.10 40.19
CA MET A 61 -21.28 -13.69 38.80
C MET A 61 -20.42 -12.50 38.37
N LYS A 62 -20.25 -11.48 39.22
CA LYS A 62 -19.36 -10.34 38.96
C LYS A 62 -17.93 -10.81 38.73
N LEU A 63 -17.42 -11.73 39.55
CA LEU A 63 -16.09 -12.28 39.42
C LEU A 63 -15.93 -13.13 38.15
N ALA A 64 -16.94 -13.95 37.82
CA ALA A 64 -16.96 -14.74 36.59
C ALA A 64 -16.91 -13.86 35.32
N ASN A 65 -17.74 -12.81 35.28
CA ASN A 65 -17.74 -11.84 34.18
C ASN A 65 -16.40 -11.13 34.05
N ARG A 66 -15.76 -10.72 35.17
CA ARG A 66 -14.42 -10.11 35.12
C ARG A 66 -13.37 -11.06 34.57
N TYR A 67 -13.39 -12.33 34.98
CA TYR A 67 -12.48 -13.32 34.43
C TYR A 67 -12.71 -13.57 32.94
N LEU A 68 -13.96 -13.52 32.47
CA LEU A 68 -14.30 -13.62 31.05
C LEU A 68 -13.82 -12.41 30.25
N GLU A 69 -13.91 -11.19 30.80
CA GLU A 69 -13.45 -9.95 30.17
C GLU A 69 -11.93 -9.90 29.97
N ILE A 70 -11.16 -10.52 30.87
CA ILE A 70 -9.69 -10.62 30.76
C ILE A 70 -9.22 -11.90 30.08
N ASP A 71 -10.11 -12.62 29.40
CA ASP A 71 -9.86 -13.88 28.70
C ASP A 71 -9.26 -15.01 29.57
N SER A 72 -9.50 -14.97 30.89
CA SER A 72 -9.14 -16.05 31.80
C SER A 72 -10.24 -17.12 31.79
N LEU A 73 -10.36 -17.84 30.67
CA LEU A 73 -11.51 -18.72 30.38
C LEU A 73 -11.69 -19.85 31.41
N ASN A 74 -10.61 -20.41 31.96
CA ASN A 74 -10.71 -21.46 32.98
C ASN A 74 -11.25 -20.92 34.32
N GLN A 75 -10.84 -19.72 34.72
CA GLN A 75 -11.36 -19.09 35.94
C GLN A 75 -12.81 -18.67 35.74
N ALA A 76 -13.15 -18.09 34.60
CA ALA A 76 -14.51 -17.74 34.22
C ALA A 76 -15.43 -18.98 34.28
N GLU A 77 -15.01 -20.10 33.68
CA GLU A 77 -15.75 -21.38 33.73
C GLU A 77 -16.03 -21.80 35.18
N ASN A 78 -15.00 -21.83 36.02
CA ASN A 78 -15.12 -22.25 37.42
C ASN A 78 -16.14 -21.40 38.20
N PHE A 79 -16.08 -20.07 38.04
CA PHE A 79 -16.99 -19.18 38.77
C PHE A 79 -18.42 -19.19 38.19
N PHE A 80 -18.62 -19.30 36.88
CA PHE A 80 -19.97 -19.49 36.34
C PHE A 80 -20.56 -20.85 36.72
N ALA A 81 -19.75 -21.93 36.73
CA ALA A 81 -20.19 -23.24 37.20
C ALA A 81 -20.59 -23.20 38.68
N ARG A 82 -19.85 -22.46 39.52
CA ARG A 82 -20.23 -22.22 40.91
C ARG A 82 -21.55 -21.46 41.02
N ALA A 83 -21.76 -20.40 40.22
CA ALA A 83 -23.03 -19.66 40.21
C ALA A 83 -24.22 -20.56 39.80
N MET A 84 -24.03 -21.43 38.82
CA MET A 84 -25.01 -22.43 38.39
C MET A 84 -25.36 -23.43 39.50
N VAL A 85 -24.38 -23.86 40.30
CA VAL A 85 -24.62 -24.76 41.45
C VAL A 85 -25.39 -24.05 42.57
N LEU A 86 -25.04 -22.79 42.86
CA LEU A 86 -25.70 -21.99 43.89
C LEU A 86 -27.13 -21.58 43.50
N ASN A 87 -27.39 -21.37 42.21
CA ASN A 87 -28.73 -21.11 41.68
C ASN A 87 -28.93 -21.79 40.31
N ARG A 88 -29.65 -22.93 40.32
CA ARG A 88 -29.90 -23.74 39.14
C ARG A 88 -30.83 -23.11 38.10
N ARG A 89 -31.58 -22.05 38.46
CA ARG A 89 -32.47 -21.30 37.55
C ARG A 89 -31.85 -19.96 37.11
N LEU A 90 -30.54 -19.80 37.23
CA LEU A 90 -29.86 -18.55 36.86
C LEU A 90 -29.47 -18.53 35.37
N LYS A 91 -30.36 -18.04 34.51
CA LYS A 91 -30.14 -17.94 33.05
C LYS A 91 -28.82 -17.24 32.66
N THR A 92 -28.40 -16.22 33.42
CA THR A 92 -27.16 -15.47 33.16
C THR A 92 -25.90 -16.31 33.40
N ALA A 93 -25.92 -17.27 34.34
CA ALA A 93 -24.80 -18.18 34.57
C ALA A 93 -24.65 -19.18 33.42
N TYR A 94 -25.77 -19.72 32.91
CA TYR A 94 -25.77 -20.59 31.74
C TYR A 94 -25.30 -19.84 30.48
N ASN A 95 -25.79 -18.63 30.23
CA ASN A 95 -25.28 -17.79 29.14
C ASN A 95 -23.78 -17.47 29.29
N GLY A 96 -23.31 -17.21 30.52
CA GLY A 96 -21.89 -17.02 30.83
C GLY A 96 -21.02 -18.25 30.50
N LEU A 97 -21.46 -19.45 30.92
CA LEU A 97 -20.81 -20.71 30.53
C LEU A 97 -20.81 -20.91 29.02
N GLY A 98 -21.93 -20.62 28.35
CA GLY A 98 -22.03 -20.68 26.90
C GLY A 98 -20.99 -19.78 26.22
N LEU A 99 -20.82 -18.55 26.69
CA LEU A 99 -19.81 -17.61 26.18
C LEU A 99 -18.38 -18.10 26.41
N VAL A 100 -18.09 -18.69 27.57
CA VAL A 100 -16.77 -19.29 27.84
C VAL A 100 -16.49 -20.40 26.84
N TYR A 101 -17.44 -21.31 26.63
CA TYR A 101 -17.27 -22.42 25.70
C TYR A 101 -17.23 -21.97 24.24
N LEU A 102 -17.96 -20.91 23.89
CA LEU A 102 -17.85 -20.26 22.57
C LEU A 102 -16.43 -19.73 22.34
N LYS A 103 -15.86 -18.98 23.30
CA LYS A 103 -14.47 -18.49 23.22
C LYS A 103 -13.46 -19.63 23.17
N LYS A 104 -13.63 -20.67 24.00
CA LYS A 104 -12.80 -21.88 23.95
C LYS A 104 -12.89 -22.59 22.60
N GLY A 105 -14.07 -22.63 21.98
CA GLY A 105 -14.24 -23.19 20.63
C GLY A 105 -13.51 -22.37 19.58
N ILE A 106 -13.66 -21.04 19.64
CA ILE A 106 -12.93 -20.13 18.77
C ILE A 106 -11.41 -20.31 18.94
N GLU A 107 -10.89 -20.44 20.17
CA GLU A 107 -9.46 -20.68 20.43
C GLU A 107 -9.00 -22.09 20.03
N GLN A 108 -9.76 -23.12 20.39
CA GLN A 108 -9.38 -24.52 20.21
C GLN A 108 -9.44 -24.95 18.74
N PHE A 109 -10.48 -24.54 18.03
CA PHE A 109 -10.70 -24.95 16.65
C PHE A 109 -10.19 -23.95 15.62
N TYR A 110 -9.57 -22.88 16.09
CA TYR A 110 -8.73 -22.05 15.26
C TYR A 110 -7.59 -22.89 14.68
N GLY A 111 -7.44 -22.90 13.36
CA GLY A 111 -6.37 -23.67 12.74
C GLY A 111 -6.73 -25.11 12.33
N ILE A 112 -7.93 -25.59 12.62
CA ILE A 112 -8.24 -27.03 12.58
C ILE A 112 -9.24 -27.39 11.46
N THR A 113 -8.92 -28.42 10.67
CA THR A 113 -9.79 -28.93 9.60
C THR A 113 -10.99 -29.69 10.15
N GLU A 114 -12.10 -29.78 9.40
CA GLU A 114 -13.30 -30.53 9.81
C GLU A 114 -13.00 -32.01 10.14
N ALA A 115 -12.09 -32.63 9.40
CA ALA A 115 -11.65 -34.01 9.67
C ALA A 115 -10.97 -34.14 11.04
N VAL A 116 -10.12 -33.17 11.43
CA VAL A 116 -9.46 -33.16 12.73
C VAL A 116 -10.41 -32.71 13.84
N LYS A 117 -11.34 -31.77 13.57
CA LYS A 117 -12.43 -31.41 14.49
C LYS A 117 -13.23 -32.64 14.92
N LYS A 118 -13.54 -33.54 13.96
CA LYS A 118 -14.25 -34.81 14.24
C LYS A 118 -13.49 -35.77 15.17
N LEU A 119 -12.15 -35.65 15.26
CA LEU A 119 -11.32 -36.46 16.17
C LEU A 119 -11.31 -35.92 17.61
N PHE A 120 -11.73 -34.67 17.83
CA PHE A 120 -11.86 -34.16 19.18
C PHE A 120 -13.08 -34.78 19.85
N LYS A 121 -12.83 -35.55 20.92
CA LYS A 121 -13.89 -36.10 21.78
C LYS A 121 -14.76 -35.03 22.45
N LYS A 122 -14.31 -33.77 22.48
CA LYS A 122 -15.01 -32.63 23.09
C LYS A 122 -15.10 -31.49 22.08
N ASP A 123 -16.32 -31.13 21.72
CA ASP A 123 -16.65 -29.96 20.89
C ASP A 123 -17.13 -28.81 21.81
N PRO A 124 -16.29 -27.81 22.12
CA PRO A 124 -16.71 -26.63 22.85
C PRO A 124 -17.91 -25.90 22.25
N PHE A 125 -18.08 -25.86 20.93
CA PHE A 125 -19.23 -25.20 20.32
C PHE A 125 -20.52 -25.95 20.64
N ALA A 126 -20.50 -27.29 20.62
CA ALA A 126 -21.65 -28.10 21.06
C ALA A 126 -22.03 -27.82 22.52
N LYS A 127 -21.04 -27.69 23.41
CA LYS A 127 -21.29 -27.28 24.81
C LYS A 127 -21.81 -25.85 24.92
N ALA A 128 -21.30 -24.92 24.12
CA ALA A 128 -21.79 -23.56 24.08
C ALA A 128 -23.29 -23.53 23.72
N ILE A 129 -23.65 -24.25 22.65
CA ILE A 129 -25.04 -24.43 22.20
C ILE A 129 -25.91 -25.03 23.32
N GLU A 130 -25.44 -26.08 23.99
CA GLU A 130 -26.14 -26.71 25.12
C GLU A 130 -26.44 -25.70 26.24
N PHE A 131 -25.44 -24.91 26.64
CA PHE A 131 -25.60 -23.92 27.71
C PHE A 131 -26.51 -22.75 27.30
N PHE A 132 -26.44 -22.28 26.06
CA PHE A 132 -27.39 -21.27 25.57
C PHE A 132 -28.82 -21.80 25.53
N ASN A 133 -29.03 -23.04 25.08
CA ASN A 133 -30.35 -23.68 25.12
C ASN A 133 -30.87 -23.83 26.56
N LYS A 134 -30.03 -24.18 27.54
CA LYS A 134 -30.42 -24.19 28.96
C LYS A 134 -30.83 -22.82 29.47
N ALA A 135 -30.15 -21.76 29.04
CA ALA A 135 -30.55 -20.39 29.39
C ALA A 135 -31.94 -20.05 28.80
N LEU A 136 -32.20 -20.47 27.55
CA LEU A 136 -33.48 -20.27 26.87
C LEU A 136 -34.61 -21.16 27.41
N GLN A 137 -34.31 -22.33 27.96
CA GLN A 137 -35.29 -23.15 28.69
C GLN A 137 -35.79 -22.48 29.98
N ILE A 138 -34.93 -21.65 30.60
CA ILE A 138 -35.30 -20.89 31.81
C ILE A 138 -36.07 -19.61 31.44
N ASP A 139 -35.66 -18.97 30.35
CA ASP A 139 -36.32 -17.79 29.80
C ASP A 139 -36.21 -17.77 28.27
N GLU A 140 -37.30 -18.13 27.61
CA GLU A 140 -37.39 -18.23 26.15
C GLU A 140 -37.16 -16.88 25.46
N ASN A 141 -37.46 -15.77 26.14
CA ASN A 141 -37.31 -14.41 25.63
C ASN A 141 -35.92 -13.82 25.95
N TYR A 142 -34.96 -14.63 26.41
CA TYR A 142 -33.62 -14.13 26.74
C TYR A 142 -32.79 -13.86 25.46
N ILE A 143 -32.96 -12.65 24.92
CA ILE A 143 -32.41 -12.20 23.64
C ILE A 143 -30.88 -12.39 23.58
N GLU A 144 -30.14 -12.11 24.65
CA GLU A 144 -28.68 -12.26 24.67
C GLU A 144 -28.26 -13.72 24.49
N ALA A 145 -28.94 -14.66 25.15
CA ALA A 145 -28.67 -16.10 24.98
C ALA A 145 -29.05 -16.57 23.57
N LYS A 146 -30.18 -16.11 23.03
CA LYS A 146 -30.61 -16.41 21.66
C LYS A 146 -29.61 -15.89 20.63
N TYR A 147 -29.14 -14.67 20.81
CA TYR A 147 -28.10 -14.08 19.97
C TYR A 147 -26.78 -14.86 20.05
N ASN A 148 -26.34 -15.23 21.25
CA ASN A 148 -25.12 -16.00 21.42
C ASN A 148 -25.24 -17.44 20.90
N LEU A 149 -26.44 -18.03 20.93
CA LEU A 149 -26.73 -19.30 20.27
C LEU A 149 -26.55 -19.19 18.75
N GLY A 150 -27.10 -18.14 18.12
CA GLY A 150 -26.88 -17.87 16.69
C GLY A 150 -25.40 -17.70 16.36
N ARG A 151 -24.62 -17.01 17.22
CA ARG A 151 -23.17 -16.90 17.08
C ARG A 151 -22.46 -18.24 17.19
N ALA A 152 -22.86 -19.09 18.14
CA ALA A 152 -22.25 -20.40 18.30
C ALA A 152 -22.46 -21.29 17.07
N TYR A 153 -23.64 -21.25 16.46
CA TYR A 153 -23.90 -21.94 15.20
C TYR A 153 -23.05 -21.38 14.05
N TYR A 154 -22.97 -20.05 13.92
CA TYR A 154 -22.13 -19.39 12.92
C TYR A 154 -20.64 -19.77 13.05
N GLU A 155 -20.08 -19.71 14.27
CA GLU A 155 -18.65 -20.03 14.50
C GLU A 155 -18.34 -21.53 14.33
N ARG A 156 -19.32 -22.41 14.58
CA ARG A 156 -19.18 -23.85 14.34
C ARG A 156 -19.09 -24.18 12.85
N GLY A 157 -19.83 -23.44 12.01
CA GLY A 157 -19.49 -23.17 10.60
C GLY A 157 -19.83 -24.23 9.55
N SER A 158 -20.63 -25.27 9.84
CA SER A 158 -21.16 -26.16 8.79
C SER A 158 -22.34 -25.51 8.05
N GLN A 159 -22.70 -26.03 6.87
CA GLN A 159 -23.82 -25.51 6.07
C GLN A 159 -25.12 -25.43 6.88
N ASP A 160 -25.49 -26.53 7.55
CA ASP A 160 -26.72 -26.58 8.36
C ASP A 160 -26.67 -25.60 9.54
N GLU A 161 -25.50 -25.40 10.15
CA GLU A 161 -25.35 -24.48 11.28
C GLU A 161 -25.42 -23.01 10.81
N ASN A 162 -24.93 -22.69 9.61
CA ASN A 162 -25.12 -21.36 9.02
C ASN A 162 -26.61 -21.07 8.81
N ASP A 163 -27.40 -22.04 8.34
CA ASP A 163 -28.85 -21.88 8.17
C ASP A 163 -29.58 -21.70 9.50
N LYS A 164 -29.20 -22.44 10.55
CA LYS A 164 -29.72 -22.22 11.91
C LYS A 164 -29.36 -20.82 12.44
N ALA A 165 -28.12 -20.37 12.23
CA ALA A 165 -27.69 -19.03 12.62
C ALA A 165 -28.52 -17.95 11.91
N ILE A 166 -28.72 -18.06 10.59
CA ILE A 166 -29.55 -17.14 9.79
C ILE A 166 -30.97 -17.05 10.36
N ASN A 167 -31.61 -18.19 10.65
CA ASN A 167 -32.97 -18.23 11.18
C ASN A 167 -33.05 -17.56 12.56
N ILE A 168 -32.13 -17.87 13.47
CA ILE A 168 -32.06 -17.26 14.80
C ILE A 168 -31.91 -15.74 14.71
N PHE A 169 -31.02 -15.22 13.87
CA PHE A 169 -30.84 -13.78 13.74
C PHE A 169 -32.05 -13.09 13.12
N LYS A 170 -32.74 -13.73 12.16
CA LYS A 170 -34.02 -13.23 11.63
C LYS A 170 -35.09 -13.14 12.71
N GLU A 171 -35.23 -14.15 13.55
CA GLU A 171 -36.18 -14.13 14.67
C GLU A 171 -35.90 -13.00 15.67
N ILE A 172 -34.62 -12.75 15.99
CA ILE A 172 -34.23 -11.64 16.86
C ILE A 172 -34.59 -10.30 16.22
N ILE A 173 -34.36 -10.14 14.91
CA ILE A 173 -34.68 -8.90 14.19
C ILE A 173 -36.19 -8.65 14.13
N LEU A 174 -36.99 -9.70 13.94
CA LEU A 174 -38.45 -9.61 13.92
C LEU A 174 -39.03 -9.22 15.29
N SER A 175 -38.45 -9.75 16.37
CA SER A 175 -38.92 -9.49 17.75
C SER A 175 -38.33 -8.22 18.37
N ASN A 176 -37.12 -7.83 17.97
CA ASN A 176 -36.42 -6.65 18.47
C ASN A 176 -35.58 -5.99 17.36
N THR A 177 -36.21 -5.05 16.65
CA THR A 177 -35.59 -4.29 15.56
C THR A 177 -34.44 -3.38 16.01
N SER A 178 -34.28 -3.16 17.32
CA SER A 178 -33.21 -2.32 17.90
C SER A 178 -31.93 -3.11 18.22
N TYR A 179 -31.95 -4.45 18.14
CA TYR A 179 -30.78 -5.28 18.45
C TYR A 179 -29.77 -5.31 17.28
N LYS A 180 -29.02 -4.20 17.14
CA LYS A 180 -28.10 -3.91 16.02
C LYS A 180 -27.13 -5.03 15.67
N ASN A 181 -26.58 -5.70 16.69
CA ASN A 181 -25.62 -6.79 16.49
C ASN A 181 -26.20 -7.98 15.72
N ALA A 182 -27.51 -8.24 15.80
CA ALA A 182 -28.14 -9.33 15.06
C ALA A 182 -28.10 -9.08 13.55
N PHE A 183 -28.28 -7.84 13.08
CA PHE A 183 -28.15 -7.50 11.65
C PHE A 183 -26.74 -7.76 11.14
N LEU A 184 -25.72 -7.35 11.91
CA LEU A 184 -24.32 -7.54 11.52
C LEU A 184 -23.98 -9.04 11.37
N TYR A 185 -24.40 -9.86 12.33
CA TYR A 185 -24.17 -11.30 12.30
C TYR A 185 -25.06 -12.03 11.28
N LEU A 186 -26.27 -11.55 10.99
CA LEU A 186 -27.08 -12.07 9.89
C LEU A 186 -26.36 -11.91 8.56
N GLY A 187 -25.82 -10.72 8.29
CA GLY A 187 -25.00 -10.49 7.09
C GLY A 187 -23.77 -11.40 7.04
N ARG A 188 -23.10 -11.63 8.19
CA ARG A 188 -21.93 -12.53 8.26
C ARG A 188 -22.32 -13.99 7.99
N ALA A 189 -23.46 -14.44 8.52
CA ALA A 189 -23.96 -15.80 8.32
C ALA A 189 -24.35 -16.04 6.84
N TYR A 190 -25.01 -15.07 6.20
CA TYR A 190 -25.25 -15.12 4.76
C TYR A 190 -23.95 -15.15 3.96
N ALA A 191 -22.97 -14.30 4.27
CA ALA A 191 -21.67 -14.31 3.60
C ALA A 191 -20.91 -15.63 3.80
N ALA A 192 -20.97 -16.25 4.98
CA ALA A 192 -20.37 -17.55 5.23
C ALA A 192 -21.05 -18.67 4.43
N LYS A 193 -22.38 -18.67 4.36
CA LYS A 193 -23.14 -19.58 3.48
C LYS A 193 -22.74 -19.39 2.02
N ALA A 194 -22.67 -18.15 1.54
CA ALA A 194 -22.26 -17.84 0.17
C ALA A 194 -20.80 -18.27 -0.11
N ASN A 195 -19.87 -18.03 0.82
CA ASN A 195 -18.49 -18.49 0.71
C ASN A 195 -18.40 -20.02 0.59
N TYR A 196 -19.23 -20.76 1.32
CA TYR A 196 -19.30 -22.22 1.20
C TYR A 196 -19.76 -22.64 -0.20
N LEU A 197 -20.86 -22.05 -0.69
CA LEU A 197 -21.37 -22.29 -2.05
C LEU A 197 -20.32 -21.96 -3.13
N TYR A 198 -19.64 -20.81 -2.98
CA TYR A 198 -18.66 -20.31 -3.94
C TYR A 198 -17.37 -21.13 -3.95
N ILE A 199 -16.73 -21.31 -2.78
CA ILE A 199 -15.39 -21.92 -2.67
C ILE A 199 -15.47 -23.45 -2.65
N THR A 200 -16.45 -24.02 -1.95
CA THR A 200 -16.49 -25.48 -1.71
C THR A 200 -17.29 -26.21 -2.78
N LEU A 201 -18.42 -25.65 -3.22
CA LEU A 201 -19.29 -26.31 -4.20
C LEU A 201 -19.11 -25.78 -5.64
N GLY A 202 -18.45 -24.62 -5.82
CA GLY A 202 -18.33 -23.98 -7.13
C GLY A 202 -19.66 -23.45 -7.69
N GLU A 203 -20.71 -23.34 -6.86
CA GLU A 203 -22.04 -22.89 -7.26
C GLU A 203 -22.11 -21.36 -7.30
N VAL A 204 -21.43 -20.75 -8.28
CA VAL A 204 -21.20 -19.29 -8.35
C VAL A 204 -22.50 -18.49 -8.38
N GLU A 205 -23.50 -18.92 -9.16
CA GLU A 205 -24.78 -18.20 -9.30
C GLU A 205 -25.56 -18.15 -7.97
N LYS A 206 -25.77 -19.32 -7.34
CA LYS A 206 -26.41 -19.42 -6.03
C LYS A 206 -25.63 -18.66 -4.96
N ALA A 207 -24.30 -18.72 -4.98
CA ALA A 207 -23.48 -17.95 -4.06
C ALA A 207 -23.72 -16.44 -4.21
N ASN A 208 -23.79 -15.93 -5.44
CA ASN A 208 -24.06 -14.52 -5.72
C ASN A 208 -25.44 -14.06 -5.24
N GLU A 209 -26.47 -14.90 -5.37
CA GLU A 209 -27.80 -14.62 -4.80
C GLU A 209 -27.71 -14.45 -3.26
N VAL A 210 -27.00 -15.36 -2.59
CA VAL A 210 -26.83 -15.31 -1.13
C VAL A 210 -25.94 -14.13 -0.70
N TYR A 211 -24.91 -13.78 -1.47
CA TYR A 211 -24.11 -12.57 -1.22
C TYR A 211 -24.95 -11.30 -1.33
N ASN A 212 -25.90 -11.24 -2.26
CA ASN A 212 -26.76 -10.06 -2.42
C ASN A 212 -27.62 -9.80 -1.17
N GLU A 213 -28.08 -10.84 -0.48
CA GLU A 213 -28.77 -10.69 0.81
C GLU A 213 -27.85 -10.08 1.89
N ALA A 214 -26.60 -10.55 1.99
CA ALA A 214 -25.61 -9.98 2.89
C ALA A 214 -25.30 -8.51 2.56
N ILE A 215 -25.10 -8.19 1.27
CA ILE A 215 -24.84 -6.83 0.78
C ILE A 215 -26.00 -5.90 1.13
N LYS A 216 -27.25 -6.33 0.91
CA LYS A 216 -28.45 -5.56 1.24
C LYS A 216 -28.50 -5.21 2.72
N ILE A 217 -28.20 -6.17 3.60
CA ILE A 217 -28.14 -5.96 5.05
C ILE A 217 -27.05 -4.93 5.39
N TYR A 218 -25.82 -5.12 4.91
CA TYR A 218 -24.72 -4.20 5.24
C TYR A 218 -24.96 -2.78 4.72
N LYS A 219 -25.47 -2.61 3.49
CA LYS A 219 -25.88 -1.29 2.99
C LYS A 219 -26.97 -0.64 3.85
N GLY A 220 -27.93 -1.43 4.33
CA GLY A 220 -28.96 -0.96 5.26
C GLY A 220 -28.40 -0.46 6.60
N ILE A 221 -27.38 -1.14 7.15
CA ILE A 221 -26.67 -0.68 8.36
C ILE A 221 -25.90 0.60 8.06
N ILE A 222 -25.13 0.65 6.96
CA ILE A 222 -24.33 1.83 6.57
C ILE A 222 -25.21 3.08 6.42
N ALA A 223 -26.41 2.94 5.85
CA ALA A 223 -27.34 4.06 5.69
C ALA A 223 -27.83 4.65 7.02
N LYS A 224 -27.93 3.82 8.09
CA LYS A 224 -28.37 4.24 9.43
C LYS A 224 -27.20 4.64 10.33
N GLU A 225 -26.04 4.03 10.11
CA GLU A 225 -24.83 4.15 10.93
C GLU A 225 -23.60 4.34 10.05
N PRO A 226 -23.44 5.52 9.40
CA PRO A 226 -22.35 5.75 8.46
C PRO A 226 -20.96 5.68 9.12
N ASP A 227 -20.89 5.86 10.45
CA ASP A 227 -19.65 5.80 11.22
C ASP A 227 -19.26 4.38 11.67
N ASN A 228 -20.10 3.37 11.44
CA ASN A 228 -19.80 1.99 11.81
C ASN A 228 -18.83 1.34 10.80
N PRO A 229 -17.60 0.95 11.20
CA PRO A 229 -16.59 0.43 10.28
C PRO A 229 -16.88 -1.00 9.80
N PHE A 230 -17.55 -1.81 10.61
CA PHE A 230 -17.73 -3.24 10.36
C PHE A 230 -18.51 -3.58 9.09
N PRO A 231 -19.71 -3.02 8.83
CA PRO A 231 -20.44 -3.33 7.60
C PRO A 231 -19.67 -2.89 6.34
N LEU A 232 -18.86 -1.82 6.41
CA LEU A 232 -17.99 -1.41 5.30
C LEU A 232 -16.90 -2.46 5.04
N LEU A 233 -16.22 -2.91 6.09
CA LEU A 233 -15.13 -3.89 5.97
C LEU A 233 -15.63 -5.28 5.55
N TYR A 234 -16.80 -5.70 6.02
CA TYR A 234 -17.40 -6.97 5.59
C TYR A 234 -17.96 -6.89 4.16
N LEU A 235 -18.51 -5.75 3.76
CA LEU A 235 -18.89 -5.50 2.37
C LEU A 235 -17.66 -5.52 1.45
N CYS A 236 -16.53 -4.97 1.89
CA CYS A 236 -15.25 -5.07 1.21
C CYS A 236 -14.83 -6.53 1.01
N ASP A 237 -14.90 -7.38 2.04
CA ASP A 237 -14.54 -8.81 1.92
C ASP A 237 -15.43 -9.55 0.90
N ILE A 238 -16.74 -9.26 0.88
CA ILE A 238 -17.65 -9.80 -0.13
C ILE A 238 -17.24 -9.34 -1.53
N TYR A 239 -16.97 -8.04 -1.72
CA TYR A 239 -16.55 -7.50 -3.01
C TYR A 239 -15.21 -8.07 -3.49
N ILE A 240 -14.25 -8.31 -2.59
CA ILE A 240 -13.00 -9.01 -2.95
C ILE A 240 -13.30 -10.45 -3.40
N THR A 241 -14.18 -11.15 -2.68
CA THR A 241 -14.51 -12.56 -2.97
C THR A 241 -15.28 -12.71 -4.29
N THR A 242 -16.13 -11.74 -4.61
CA THR A 242 -16.93 -11.70 -5.86
C THR A 242 -16.21 -10.97 -7.00
N GLU A 243 -14.90 -10.71 -6.86
CA GLU A 243 -14.05 -10.06 -7.87
C GLU A 243 -14.45 -8.61 -8.24
N ARG A 244 -15.28 -7.98 -7.40
CA ARG A 244 -15.75 -6.60 -7.50
C ARG A 244 -14.76 -5.62 -6.84
N TYR A 245 -13.50 -5.69 -7.26
CA TYR A 245 -12.39 -5.02 -6.57
C TYR A 245 -12.52 -3.50 -6.52
N ARG A 246 -13.13 -2.87 -7.53
CA ARG A 246 -13.33 -1.41 -7.57
C ARG A 246 -14.26 -0.95 -6.46
N GLU A 247 -15.34 -1.68 -6.20
CA GLU A 247 -16.25 -1.39 -5.09
C GLU A 247 -15.64 -1.72 -3.72
N ALA A 248 -14.69 -2.66 -3.66
CA ALA A 248 -13.99 -3.02 -2.42
C ALA A 248 -13.11 -1.88 -1.88
N VAL A 249 -12.43 -1.13 -2.75
CA VAL A 249 -11.49 -0.05 -2.38
C VAL A 249 -12.13 1.03 -1.48
N PRO A 250 -13.24 1.69 -1.85
CA PRO A 250 -13.83 2.74 -1.01
C PRO A 250 -14.34 2.17 0.32
N CYS A 251 -14.87 0.95 0.32
CA CYS A 251 -15.32 0.27 1.54
C CYS A 251 -14.14 0.01 2.50
N TYR A 252 -13.01 -0.47 1.98
CA TYR A 252 -11.80 -0.72 2.75
C TYR A 252 -11.23 0.56 3.37
N ILE A 253 -11.04 1.60 2.54
CA ILE A 253 -10.50 2.88 2.99
C ILE A 253 -11.41 3.52 4.04
N SER A 254 -12.71 3.61 3.75
CA SER A 254 -13.69 4.21 4.65
C SER A 254 -13.82 3.43 5.96
N GLY A 255 -13.80 2.10 5.89
CA GLY A 255 -13.84 1.21 7.04
C GLY A 255 -12.61 1.37 7.94
N LEU A 256 -11.41 1.36 7.36
CA LEU A 256 -10.16 1.53 8.11
C LEU A 256 -10.03 2.90 8.78
N LEU A 257 -10.47 3.99 8.12
CA LEU A 257 -10.44 5.33 8.72
C LEU A 257 -11.34 5.45 9.96
N LYS A 258 -12.35 4.59 10.09
CA LYS A 258 -13.31 4.56 11.21
C LYS A 258 -12.99 3.46 12.23
N LEU A 259 -12.06 2.56 11.92
CA LEU A 259 -11.81 1.37 12.71
C LEU A 259 -10.98 1.69 13.97
N LYS A 260 -11.55 1.33 15.13
CA LYS A 260 -10.88 1.44 16.45
C LYS A 260 -10.81 0.10 17.19
N ASP A 261 -11.45 -0.93 16.65
CA ASP A 261 -11.44 -2.27 17.24
C ASP A 261 -10.07 -2.94 17.03
N LYS A 262 -9.47 -3.43 18.12
CA LYS A 262 -8.11 -3.97 18.11
C LYS A 262 -8.02 -5.28 17.31
N GLU A 263 -8.98 -6.18 17.49
CA GLU A 263 -8.93 -7.52 16.89
C GLU A 263 -9.14 -7.43 15.38
N GLU A 264 -10.13 -6.66 14.96
CA GLU A 264 -10.42 -6.42 13.55
C GLU A 264 -9.24 -5.69 12.89
N LEU A 265 -8.65 -4.69 13.56
CA LEU A 265 -7.48 -3.99 13.04
C LEU A 265 -6.27 -4.93 12.88
N GLU A 266 -6.04 -5.82 13.85
CA GLU A 266 -4.99 -6.84 13.75
C GLU A 266 -5.23 -7.81 12.60
N TYR A 267 -6.48 -8.24 12.38
CA TYR A 267 -6.86 -9.03 11.21
C TYR A 267 -6.55 -8.30 9.90
N ARG A 268 -6.96 -7.03 9.77
CA ARG A 268 -6.68 -6.21 8.58
C ARG A 268 -5.19 -5.96 8.38
N PHE A 269 -4.47 -5.67 9.45
CA PHE A 269 -3.02 -5.47 9.42
C PHE A 269 -2.30 -6.73 8.97
N ASN A 270 -2.70 -7.91 9.44
CA ASN A 270 -2.06 -9.17 9.04
C ASN A 270 -2.17 -9.47 7.54
N ASN A 271 -3.18 -8.94 6.83
CA ASN A 271 -3.28 -9.06 5.37
C ASN A 271 -2.28 -8.18 4.61
N VAL A 272 -1.73 -7.14 5.26
CA VAL A 272 -0.87 -6.13 4.61
C VAL A 272 0.53 -6.03 5.21
N LYS A 273 0.75 -6.54 6.43
CA LYS A 273 1.99 -6.37 7.20
C LYS A 273 3.25 -6.80 6.46
N MET A 274 3.14 -7.82 5.61
CA MET A 274 4.28 -8.37 4.88
C MET A 274 4.79 -7.46 3.77
N LEU A 275 4.00 -6.44 3.41
CA LEU A 275 4.34 -5.44 2.41
C LEU A 275 5.05 -4.22 3.02
N PHE A 276 5.12 -4.13 4.35
CA PHE A 276 5.73 -3.00 5.05
C PHE A 276 7.24 -3.20 5.13
N SER A 277 8.01 -2.13 4.97
CA SER A 277 9.42 -2.13 5.31
C SER A 277 9.62 -2.30 6.82
N LYS A 278 10.83 -2.71 7.24
CA LYS A 278 11.18 -2.82 8.67
C LYS A 278 10.91 -1.51 9.44
N LYS A 279 11.15 -0.36 8.80
CA LYS A 279 10.86 0.96 9.37
C LYS A 279 9.34 1.18 9.52
N GLU A 280 8.56 0.93 8.47
CA GLU A 280 7.10 1.11 8.51
C GLU A 280 6.42 0.19 9.52
N LEU A 281 6.92 -1.04 9.71
CA LEU A 281 6.45 -1.94 10.76
C LEU A 281 6.67 -1.34 12.14
N LYS A 282 7.88 -0.81 12.42
CA LYS A 282 8.21 -0.15 13.68
C LYS A 282 7.37 1.13 13.89
N ASP A 283 7.14 1.90 12.84
CA ASP A 283 6.33 3.12 12.89
C ASP A 283 4.85 2.77 13.15
N TYR A 284 4.30 1.76 12.48
CA TYR A 284 2.94 1.24 12.71
C TYR A 284 2.78 0.71 14.13
N GLU A 285 3.79 -0.04 14.61
CA GLU A 285 3.82 -0.51 15.98
C GLU A 285 3.70 0.67 16.93
N ASN A 286 4.52 1.71 16.82
CA ASN A 286 4.47 2.87 17.72
C ASN A 286 3.23 3.76 17.55
N THR A 287 2.41 3.53 16.52
CA THR A 287 1.20 4.33 16.25
C THR A 287 0.07 4.02 17.26
N PRO A 288 -0.59 5.04 17.84
CA PRO A 288 -1.78 4.86 18.69
C PRO A 288 -2.88 4.07 17.98
N LEU A 289 -3.66 3.27 18.73
CA LEU A 289 -4.66 2.35 18.17
C LEU A 289 -5.64 3.08 17.22
N GLU A 290 -6.05 4.28 17.58
CA GLU A 290 -7.01 5.11 16.86
C GLU A 290 -6.48 5.61 15.51
N GLU A 291 -5.15 5.71 15.35
CA GLU A 291 -4.50 6.20 14.13
C GLU A 291 -3.99 5.07 13.23
N LYS A 292 -3.98 3.82 13.72
CA LYS A 292 -3.45 2.68 12.96
C LYS A 292 -4.23 2.38 11.67
N GLY A 293 -5.55 2.57 11.68
CA GLY A 293 -6.36 2.42 10.46
C GLY A 293 -5.95 3.44 9.38
N LYS A 294 -5.77 4.70 9.78
CA LYS A 294 -5.26 5.78 8.92
C LYS A 294 -3.83 5.52 8.44
N PHE A 295 -2.97 4.92 9.27
CA PHE A 295 -1.63 4.51 8.86
C PHE A 295 -1.68 3.56 7.66
N ILE A 296 -2.52 2.51 7.72
CA ILE A 296 -2.68 1.55 6.61
C ILE A 296 -3.21 2.25 5.36
N VAL A 297 -4.17 3.16 5.50
CA VAL A 297 -4.68 3.95 4.37
C VAL A 297 -3.58 4.81 3.74
N ASN A 298 -2.77 5.48 4.55
CA ASN A 298 -1.66 6.31 4.06
C ASN A 298 -0.56 5.46 3.41
N PHE A 299 -0.30 4.24 3.90
CA PHE A 299 0.58 3.28 3.23
C PHE A 299 0.11 3.02 1.81
N TRP A 300 -1.17 2.67 1.63
CA TRP A 300 -1.72 2.43 0.29
C TRP A 300 -1.66 3.68 -0.59
N LYS A 301 -2.05 4.84 -0.08
CA LYS A 301 -1.97 6.10 -0.83
C LYS A 301 -0.56 6.42 -1.34
N LYS A 302 0.49 6.13 -0.57
CA LYS A 302 1.89 6.29 -1.02
C LYS A 302 2.23 5.33 -2.17
N LYS A 303 1.69 4.11 -2.09
CA LYS A 303 1.88 3.03 -3.06
C LYS A 303 1.02 3.15 -4.32
N ASP A 304 0.10 4.11 -4.35
CA ASP A 304 -0.76 4.38 -5.50
C ASP A 304 0.06 4.69 -6.76
N THR A 305 -0.10 3.90 -7.82
CA THR A 305 0.72 4.07 -9.03
C THR A 305 0.19 5.17 -9.94
N ASN A 306 -1.12 5.39 -9.95
CA ASN A 306 -1.75 6.43 -10.74
C ASN A 306 -2.67 7.28 -9.86
N PRO A 307 -2.17 8.37 -9.25
CA PRO A 307 -2.99 9.21 -8.38
C PRO A 307 -4.17 9.91 -9.10
N VAL A 308 -4.24 9.82 -10.43
CA VAL A 308 -5.32 10.40 -11.26
C VAL A 308 -6.61 9.58 -11.12
N THR A 309 -6.52 8.27 -10.99
CA THR A 309 -7.68 7.39 -10.78
C THR A 309 -8.12 7.46 -9.33
N ILE A 310 -9.43 7.29 -9.11
CA ILE A 310 -9.98 7.24 -7.74
C ILE A 310 -9.55 5.93 -7.08
N GLU A 311 -9.43 4.88 -7.90
CA GLU A 311 -8.98 3.57 -7.51
C GLU A 311 -7.46 3.52 -7.36
N ASN A 312 -6.98 3.18 -6.17
CA ASN A 312 -5.58 2.89 -5.96
C ASN A 312 -5.22 1.56 -6.66
N GLU A 313 -4.50 1.57 -7.79
CA GLU A 313 -4.29 0.34 -8.57
C GLU A 313 -3.48 -0.69 -7.81
N ARG A 314 -2.54 -0.24 -6.97
CA ARG A 314 -1.71 -1.15 -6.18
C ARG A 314 -2.54 -1.87 -5.11
N LEU A 315 -3.49 -1.19 -4.48
CA LEU A 315 -4.45 -1.80 -3.54
C LEU A 315 -5.45 -2.71 -4.28
N LEU A 316 -5.93 -2.30 -5.45
CA LEU A 316 -6.81 -3.12 -6.28
C LEU A 316 -6.12 -4.42 -6.69
N GLU A 317 -4.86 -4.33 -7.11
CA GLU A 317 -4.05 -5.51 -7.44
C GLU A 317 -3.76 -6.36 -6.20
N HIS A 318 -3.52 -5.75 -5.05
CA HIS A 318 -3.40 -6.47 -3.79
C HIS A 318 -4.66 -7.29 -3.48
N PHE A 319 -5.85 -6.74 -3.73
CA PHE A 319 -7.10 -7.49 -3.55
C PHE A 319 -7.23 -8.66 -4.52
N LYS A 320 -6.77 -8.52 -5.77
CA LYS A 320 -6.69 -9.65 -6.71
C LYS A 320 -5.77 -10.75 -6.17
N ARG A 321 -4.58 -10.39 -5.66
CA ARG A 321 -3.68 -11.36 -5.02
C ARG A 321 -4.33 -11.99 -3.80
N LEU A 322 -4.96 -11.20 -2.93
CA LEU A 322 -5.63 -11.68 -1.72
C LEU A 322 -6.76 -12.67 -2.02
N HIS A 323 -7.58 -12.37 -3.04
CA HIS A 323 -8.60 -13.28 -3.53
C HIS A 323 -7.98 -14.59 -4.04
N HIS A 324 -6.95 -14.50 -4.90
CA HIS A 324 -6.25 -15.66 -5.44
C HIS A 324 -5.67 -16.55 -4.33
N VAL A 325 -4.90 -15.99 -3.38
CA VAL A 325 -4.24 -16.80 -2.35
C VAL A 325 -5.23 -17.49 -1.41
N ARG A 326 -6.37 -16.86 -1.11
CA ARG A 326 -7.45 -17.46 -0.32
C ARG A 326 -8.17 -18.61 -1.03
N LYS A 327 -8.02 -18.71 -2.34
CA LYS A 327 -8.57 -19.80 -3.17
C LYS A 327 -7.53 -20.86 -3.47
N ALA A 328 -6.37 -20.48 -4.00
CA ALA A 328 -5.33 -21.39 -4.49
C ALA A 328 -4.45 -21.99 -3.38
N TYR A 329 -4.23 -21.25 -2.29
CA TYR A 329 -3.37 -21.66 -1.18
C TYR A 329 -4.15 -21.76 0.13
N ALA A 330 -5.45 -22.04 0.02
CA ALA A 330 -6.39 -22.02 1.12
C ALA A 330 -5.97 -22.97 2.25
N THR A 331 -5.99 -22.48 3.48
CA THR A 331 -5.80 -23.33 4.66
C THR A 331 -6.70 -22.89 5.80
N LYS A 332 -7.13 -23.86 6.59
CA LYS A 332 -7.83 -23.58 7.85
C LYS A 332 -6.87 -23.39 9.02
N ALA A 333 -5.55 -23.52 8.81
CA ALA A 333 -4.49 -23.49 9.82
C ALA A 333 -4.26 -22.12 10.49
N ASN A 334 -4.76 -21.03 9.90
CA ASN A 334 -4.60 -19.67 10.44
C ASN A 334 -5.79 -18.75 10.05
N LYS A 335 -5.86 -17.55 10.64
CA LYS A 335 -6.91 -16.51 10.47
C LYS A 335 -6.92 -15.94 9.06
N GLN A 336 -5.77 -15.89 8.41
CA GLN A 336 -5.62 -15.28 7.09
C GLN A 336 -6.23 -16.17 5.99
N GLY A 337 -6.31 -17.48 6.26
CA GLY A 337 -6.98 -18.44 5.40
C GLY A 337 -6.11 -18.98 4.26
N TYR A 338 -4.79 -18.73 4.29
CA TYR A 338 -3.84 -19.23 3.30
C TYR A 338 -2.50 -19.63 3.93
N ASP A 339 -1.77 -20.54 3.31
CA ASP A 339 -0.46 -21.02 3.78
C ASP A 339 0.72 -20.13 3.32
N ASP A 340 1.95 -20.55 3.58
CA ASP A 340 3.13 -19.69 3.37
C ASP A 340 3.37 -19.35 1.88
N ARG A 341 2.84 -20.14 0.94
CA ARG A 341 2.85 -19.81 -0.50
C ARG A 341 2.09 -18.52 -0.76
N GLY A 342 0.97 -18.33 -0.06
CA GLY A 342 0.18 -17.09 -0.13
C GLY A 342 0.96 -15.87 0.34
N ILE A 343 1.88 -16.02 1.29
CA ILE A 343 2.72 -14.92 1.78
C ILE A 343 3.67 -14.43 0.67
N ILE A 344 4.38 -15.36 0.02
CA ILE A 344 5.31 -15.04 -1.08
C ILE A 344 4.54 -14.47 -2.26
N TYR A 345 3.39 -15.07 -2.61
CA TYR A 345 2.52 -14.58 -3.68
C TYR A 345 2.03 -13.15 -3.42
N LEU A 346 1.63 -12.81 -2.19
CA LEU A 346 1.20 -11.45 -1.85
C LEU A 346 2.34 -10.43 -2.04
N LYS A 347 3.59 -10.79 -1.72
CA LYS A 347 4.77 -9.91 -1.85
C LYS A 347 5.19 -9.71 -3.30
N TYR A 348 5.35 -10.79 -4.05
CA TYR A 348 6.01 -10.76 -5.37
C TYR A 348 5.09 -11.06 -6.55
N GLY A 349 3.87 -11.53 -6.29
CA GLY A 349 2.93 -11.96 -7.32
C GLY A 349 3.16 -13.41 -7.73
N PRO A 350 2.58 -13.85 -8.86
CA PRO A 350 2.79 -15.20 -9.36
C PRO A 350 4.26 -15.44 -9.67
N PRO A 351 4.81 -16.64 -9.38
CA PRO A 351 6.16 -16.99 -9.80
C PRO A 351 6.25 -17.02 -11.32
N GLU A 352 7.37 -16.56 -11.88
CA GLU A 352 7.62 -16.62 -13.33
C GLU A 352 7.83 -18.06 -13.80
N GLU A 353 8.58 -18.85 -13.04
CA GLU A 353 8.73 -20.28 -13.25
C GLU A 353 8.61 -21.01 -11.91
N PHE A 354 8.06 -22.22 -11.94
CA PHE A 354 7.86 -23.01 -10.74
C PHE A 354 7.84 -24.52 -11.03
N TYR A 355 8.03 -25.30 -9.96
CA TYR A 355 7.86 -26.73 -9.92
C TYR A 355 6.80 -27.08 -8.85
N LYS A 356 5.97 -28.09 -9.13
CA LYS A 356 5.04 -28.69 -8.17
C LYS A 356 5.20 -30.20 -8.19
N SER A 357 5.37 -30.82 -7.02
CA SER A 357 5.51 -32.27 -6.92
C SER A 357 4.17 -33.01 -7.08
N PHE A 358 3.05 -32.28 -7.07
CA PHE A 358 1.70 -32.83 -7.15
C PHE A 358 0.84 -31.91 -8.02
N ASP A 359 0.24 -32.47 -9.05
CA ASP A 359 -0.85 -31.89 -9.84
C ASP A 359 -1.96 -32.94 -9.98
N ASP A 360 -3.22 -32.50 -10.01
CA ASP A 360 -4.42 -33.36 -10.14
C ASP A 360 -4.38 -34.20 -11.43
N SER A 361 -3.54 -33.80 -12.40
CA SER A 361 -3.36 -34.47 -13.68
C SER A 361 -2.25 -35.54 -13.70
N ASN A 362 -1.25 -35.49 -12.80
CA ASN A 362 -0.12 -36.43 -12.79
C ASN A 362 0.66 -36.40 -11.44
N PRO A 363 0.35 -37.28 -10.47
CA PRO A 363 1.03 -37.31 -9.19
C PRO A 363 2.43 -37.94 -9.32
N GLN A 364 3.44 -37.15 -9.71
CA GLN A 364 4.85 -37.55 -9.70
C GLN A 364 5.53 -37.29 -8.35
N ILE A 365 4.95 -37.77 -7.25
CA ILE A 365 5.66 -37.74 -5.96
C ILE A 365 6.66 -38.89 -5.96
N GLY A 366 7.96 -38.58 -6.02
CA GLY A 366 9.03 -39.57 -5.90
C GLY A 366 8.94 -40.34 -4.59
N VAL A 367 9.33 -41.62 -4.58
CA VAL A 367 9.16 -42.51 -3.42
C VAL A 367 9.84 -41.91 -2.18
N GLY A 368 9.05 -41.63 -1.15
CA GLY A 368 9.53 -41.05 0.11
C GLY A 368 9.58 -39.52 0.16
N GLN A 369 9.21 -38.81 -0.91
CA GLN A 369 9.15 -37.35 -0.91
C GLN A 369 7.84 -36.84 -0.28
N MET A 370 7.92 -35.75 0.49
CA MET A 370 6.75 -34.99 0.92
C MET A 370 6.28 -34.05 -0.21
N PRO A 371 4.96 -33.74 -0.32
CA PRO A 371 4.47 -32.78 -1.30
C PRO A 371 5.18 -31.43 -1.14
N ASN A 372 5.64 -30.85 -2.25
CA ASN A 372 6.48 -29.67 -2.22
C ASN A 372 6.33 -28.84 -3.52
N GLU A 373 6.74 -27.59 -3.44
CA GLU A 373 6.79 -26.66 -4.58
C GLU A 373 8.06 -25.82 -4.51
N SER A 374 8.56 -25.39 -5.66
CA SER A 374 9.71 -24.50 -5.77
C SER A 374 9.41 -23.39 -6.76
N TRP A 375 9.58 -22.14 -6.35
CA TRP A 375 9.23 -20.94 -7.11
C TRP A 375 10.49 -20.11 -7.35
N VAL A 376 10.65 -19.55 -8.56
CA VAL A 376 11.76 -18.64 -8.89
C VAL A 376 11.28 -17.31 -9.45
N TYR A 377 12.05 -16.24 -9.20
CA TYR A 377 11.72 -14.86 -9.58
C TYR A 377 12.88 -14.14 -10.29
N PRO A 378 13.30 -14.61 -11.48
CA PRO A 378 14.51 -14.12 -12.16
C PRO A 378 14.45 -12.62 -12.54
N THR A 379 13.25 -12.06 -12.76
CA THR A 379 13.06 -10.63 -13.02
C THR A 379 13.42 -9.75 -11.81
N ILE A 380 13.22 -10.28 -10.60
CA ILE A 380 13.58 -9.60 -9.36
C ILE A 380 15.07 -9.80 -9.09
N HIS A 381 15.52 -11.05 -9.10
CA HIS A 381 16.92 -11.43 -9.01
C HIS A 381 17.11 -12.89 -9.48
N PRO A 382 18.14 -13.22 -10.28
CA PRO A 382 18.34 -14.57 -10.84
C PRO A 382 18.48 -15.68 -9.77
N ASP A 383 19.04 -15.36 -8.60
CA ASP A 383 19.20 -16.31 -7.49
C ASP A 383 18.05 -16.25 -6.45
N LEU A 384 16.92 -15.58 -6.73
CA LEU A 384 15.80 -15.54 -5.80
C LEU A 384 14.86 -16.74 -6.01
N PHE A 385 14.80 -17.62 -5.00
CA PHE A 385 13.95 -18.80 -5.00
C PHE A 385 13.26 -19.03 -3.64
N PHE A 386 12.12 -19.74 -3.68
CA PHE A 386 11.37 -20.14 -2.49
C PHE A 386 10.93 -21.59 -2.61
N ASP A 387 11.27 -22.38 -1.59
CA ASP A 387 10.87 -23.78 -1.47
C ASP A 387 9.77 -23.93 -0.44
N PHE A 388 8.76 -24.73 -0.75
CA PHE A 388 7.64 -25.00 0.12
C PHE A 388 7.44 -26.49 0.30
N VAL A 389 7.18 -26.94 1.52
CA VAL A 389 6.94 -28.36 1.81
C VAL A 389 5.71 -28.52 2.68
N ASN A 390 4.85 -29.46 2.32
CA ASN A 390 3.72 -29.88 3.14
C ASN A 390 4.17 -30.94 4.16
N ILE A 391 4.89 -30.48 5.20
CA ILE A 391 5.55 -31.36 6.19
C ILE A 391 4.53 -32.12 7.04
N ASN A 392 3.35 -31.54 7.27
CA ASN A 392 2.34 -32.06 8.19
C ASN A 392 1.08 -32.60 7.50
N GLY A 393 1.07 -32.63 6.16
CA GLY A 393 -0.10 -33.00 5.34
C GLY A 393 -1.26 -31.99 5.39
N ARG A 394 -1.08 -30.79 5.96
CA ARG A 394 -2.14 -29.79 6.19
C ARG A 394 -1.91 -28.46 5.48
N GLU A 395 -0.67 -28.00 5.40
CA GLU A 395 -0.33 -26.71 4.82
C GLU A 395 1.11 -26.73 4.30
N PHE A 396 1.36 -25.97 3.23
CA PHE A 396 2.72 -25.76 2.77
C PHE A 396 3.40 -24.72 3.63
N LYS A 397 4.58 -25.07 4.15
CA LYS A 397 5.46 -24.16 4.87
C LYS A 397 6.63 -23.75 4.00
N LEU A 398 7.03 -22.48 4.10
CA LEU A 398 8.27 -22.01 3.52
C LEU A 398 9.42 -22.68 4.27
N VAL A 399 10.32 -23.32 3.52
CA VAL A 399 11.47 -24.03 4.10
C VAL A 399 12.78 -23.38 3.65
N PRO A 400 13.86 -23.53 4.44
CA PRO A 400 15.18 -23.04 4.04
C PRO A 400 15.64 -23.66 2.72
N ASN A 401 15.39 -24.96 2.53
CA ASN A 401 15.77 -25.73 1.35
C ASN A 401 14.98 -27.05 1.25
N LEU A 402 15.15 -27.78 0.14
CA LEU A 402 14.44 -29.03 -0.16
C LEU A 402 14.83 -30.23 0.73
N ARG A 403 15.82 -30.13 1.62
CA ARG A 403 16.10 -31.21 2.59
C ARG A 403 14.88 -31.53 3.45
N SER A 404 14.03 -30.54 3.71
CA SER A 404 12.77 -30.69 4.45
C SER A 404 11.73 -31.55 3.72
N ALA A 405 11.85 -31.75 2.41
CA ALA A 405 10.97 -32.62 1.63
C ALA A 405 11.39 -34.10 1.68
N ALA A 406 12.61 -34.40 2.15
CA ALA A 406 13.13 -35.76 2.24
C ALA A 406 12.92 -36.37 3.65
N PRO A 407 12.77 -37.70 3.77
CA PRO A 407 12.62 -38.36 5.07
C PRO A 407 13.80 -38.11 6.02
N THR A 408 13.58 -38.35 7.31
CA THR A 408 14.61 -38.25 8.35
C THR A 408 14.94 -39.62 8.94
N GLY A 409 16.07 -39.72 9.64
CA GLY A 409 16.50 -40.94 10.33
C GLY A 409 16.79 -42.11 9.37
N SER A 410 16.44 -43.33 9.79
CA SER A 410 16.72 -44.56 9.04
C SER A 410 15.98 -44.69 7.71
N ARG A 411 15.01 -43.82 7.43
CA ARG A 411 14.27 -43.77 6.16
C ARG A 411 14.89 -42.81 5.13
N PHE A 412 15.93 -42.08 5.52
CA PHE A 412 16.59 -41.14 4.63
C PHE A 412 17.43 -41.89 3.58
N ASN A 413 17.17 -41.61 2.31
CA ASN A 413 17.99 -42.05 1.19
C ASN A 413 18.60 -40.80 0.51
N PRO A 414 19.94 -40.67 0.42
CA PRO A 414 20.61 -39.55 -0.26
C PRO A 414 20.13 -39.30 -1.69
N GLY A 415 19.74 -40.34 -2.43
CA GLY A 415 19.23 -40.22 -3.79
C GLY A 415 17.95 -39.39 -3.91
N VAL A 416 17.14 -39.31 -2.84
CA VAL A 416 15.95 -38.46 -2.81
C VAL A 416 16.32 -36.98 -2.89
N LEU A 417 17.42 -36.58 -2.24
CA LEU A 417 17.86 -35.18 -2.27
C LEU A 417 18.38 -34.82 -3.66
N TYR A 418 19.15 -35.70 -4.28
CA TYR A 418 19.55 -35.56 -5.68
C TYR A 418 18.34 -35.37 -6.61
N GLU A 419 17.35 -36.25 -6.50
CA GLU A 419 16.15 -36.23 -7.33
C GLU A 419 15.36 -34.91 -7.18
N LEU A 420 15.25 -34.40 -5.95
CA LEU A 420 14.62 -33.10 -5.66
C LEU A 420 15.33 -31.94 -6.40
N TYR A 421 16.65 -31.89 -6.44
CA TYR A 421 17.34 -30.82 -7.17
C TYR A 421 17.32 -31.04 -8.69
N HIS A 422 17.50 -32.28 -9.14
CA HIS A 422 17.50 -32.67 -10.56
C HIS A 422 16.18 -32.33 -11.26
N GLN A 423 15.04 -32.66 -10.64
CA GLN A 423 13.70 -32.36 -11.17
C GLN A 423 13.45 -30.86 -11.40
N ARG A 424 14.23 -29.97 -10.77
CA ARG A 424 14.09 -28.52 -10.84
C ARG A 424 15.24 -27.84 -11.58
N ALA A 425 16.18 -28.61 -12.13
CA ALA A 425 17.35 -28.07 -12.82
C ALA A 425 16.97 -27.07 -13.92
N TYR A 426 15.82 -27.29 -14.59
CA TYR A 426 15.29 -26.41 -15.63
C TYR A 426 14.89 -25.01 -15.14
N LEU A 427 14.56 -24.84 -13.85
CA LEU A 427 14.21 -23.53 -13.27
C LEU A 427 15.42 -22.58 -13.19
N GLY A 428 16.62 -23.06 -13.51
CA GLY A 428 17.86 -22.30 -13.36
C GLY A 428 18.19 -22.02 -11.90
N SER A 429 18.77 -20.84 -11.63
CA SER A 429 19.07 -20.36 -10.28
C SER A 429 20.02 -21.30 -9.50
N VAL A 430 19.75 -21.56 -8.22
CA VAL A 430 20.49 -22.54 -7.42
C VAL A 430 20.30 -23.98 -7.91
N TYR A 431 19.14 -24.34 -8.46
CA TYR A 431 18.82 -25.73 -8.78
C TYR A 431 19.73 -26.29 -9.88
N ALA A 432 19.98 -25.50 -10.94
CA ALA A 432 20.92 -25.89 -12.00
C ALA A 432 22.37 -26.08 -11.48
N LYS A 433 22.77 -25.34 -10.44
CA LYS A 433 24.12 -25.47 -9.81
C LYS A 433 24.23 -26.72 -8.92
N MET A 434 23.10 -27.30 -8.54
CA MET A 434 22.99 -28.52 -7.74
C MET A 434 22.76 -29.78 -8.57
N ASP A 435 22.40 -29.60 -9.84
CA ASP A 435 22.16 -30.72 -10.74
C ASP A 435 23.44 -31.53 -10.96
N ASN A 436 23.31 -32.86 -11.03
CA ASN A 436 24.43 -33.81 -11.19
C ASN A 436 25.48 -33.82 -10.05
N LYS A 437 25.22 -33.15 -8.92
CA LYS A 437 26.09 -33.20 -7.72
C LYS A 437 25.79 -34.40 -6.83
N ASN A 438 26.81 -34.92 -6.16
CA ASN A 438 26.65 -35.99 -5.18
C ASN A 438 26.08 -35.46 -3.86
N PHE A 439 25.71 -36.35 -2.95
CA PHE A 439 25.07 -35.97 -1.68
C PHE A 439 25.91 -35.02 -0.81
N GLU A 440 27.21 -35.28 -0.65
CA GLU A 440 28.07 -34.44 0.20
C GLU A 440 28.23 -33.05 -0.41
N GLU A 441 28.36 -32.96 -1.74
CA GLU A 441 28.38 -31.68 -2.45
C GLU A 441 27.07 -30.90 -2.28
N ILE A 442 25.92 -31.55 -2.44
CA ILE A 442 24.62 -30.90 -2.25
C ILE A 442 24.49 -30.41 -0.81
N LYS A 443 24.84 -31.24 0.17
CA LYS A 443 24.70 -30.93 1.60
C LYS A 443 25.42 -29.64 2.01
N ASP A 444 26.65 -29.44 1.57
CA ASP A 444 27.41 -28.23 1.91
C ASP A 444 26.89 -27.00 1.16
N HIS A 445 26.43 -27.18 -0.08
CA HIS A 445 25.93 -26.07 -0.88
C HIS A 445 24.52 -25.61 -0.46
N ILE A 446 23.62 -26.50 -0.04
CA ILE A 446 22.22 -26.12 0.22
C ILE A 446 22.07 -25.15 1.39
N GLU A 447 22.93 -25.26 2.41
CA GLU A 447 22.96 -24.32 3.54
C GLU A 447 23.50 -22.96 3.10
N TYR A 448 24.58 -22.96 2.31
CA TYR A 448 25.16 -21.75 1.75
C TYR A 448 24.14 -20.95 0.92
N TYR A 449 23.49 -21.60 -0.06
CA TYR A 449 22.55 -20.90 -0.94
C TYR A 449 21.25 -20.51 -0.24
N ALA A 450 20.79 -21.27 0.76
CA ALA A 450 19.67 -20.85 1.60
C ALA A 450 20.03 -19.57 2.38
N GLY A 451 21.25 -19.49 2.92
CA GLY A 451 21.76 -18.30 3.61
C GLY A 451 21.89 -17.08 2.68
N GLU A 452 22.45 -17.28 1.48
CA GLU A 452 22.55 -16.21 0.47
C GLU A 452 21.17 -15.73 0.00
N ARG A 453 20.22 -16.65 -0.20
CA ARG A 453 18.82 -16.32 -0.50
C ARG A 453 18.18 -15.51 0.62
N ASP A 454 18.36 -15.90 1.88
CA ASP A 454 17.79 -15.17 3.03
C ASP A 454 18.39 -13.76 3.17
N LYS A 455 19.70 -13.63 2.96
CA LYS A 455 20.40 -12.34 2.93
C LYS A 455 19.84 -11.45 1.81
N LEU A 456 19.81 -11.96 0.57
CA LEU A 456 19.21 -11.28 -0.58
C LEU A 456 17.76 -10.87 -0.30
N TRP A 457 16.94 -11.79 0.21
CA TRP A 457 15.53 -11.54 0.50
C TRP A 457 15.33 -10.44 1.54
N SER A 458 16.25 -10.32 2.50
CA SER A 458 16.23 -9.27 3.52
C SER A 458 16.60 -7.88 3.02
N GLU A 459 17.32 -7.80 1.89
CA GLU A 459 17.76 -6.57 1.23
C GLU A 459 16.79 -6.10 0.13
N LEU A 460 15.99 -7.02 -0.41
CA LEU A 460 14.96 -6.71 -1.41
C LEU A 460 13.86 -5.81 -0.85
N PRO A 461 13.18 -5.03 -1.72
CA PRO A 461 11.98 -4.33 -1.33
C PRO A 461 10.94 -5.32 -0.77
N PRO A 462 10.13 -4.91 0.22
CA PRO A 462 9.17 -5.79 0.88
C PRO A 462 8.06 -6.28 -0.07
N GLU A 463 7.89 -5.65 -1.23
CA GLU A 463 6.93 -6.04 -2.25
C GLU A 463 7.37 -5.53 -3.63
N THR A 464 6.90 -6.20 -4.68
CA THR A 464 7.06 -5.75 -6.07
C THR A 464 5.70 -5.63 -6.75
N TYR A 465 5.56 -4.55 -7.50
CA TYR A 465 4.41 -4.30 -8.37
C TYR A 465 4.88 -3.56 -9.62
N PHE A 466 4.73 -4.22 -10.76
CA PHE A 466 4.96 -3.63 -12.07
C PHE A 466 3.60 -3.33 -12.69
N PRO A 467 3.13 -2.07 -12.64
CA PRO A 467 1.83 -1.73 -13.20
C PRO A 467 1.81 -2.07 -14.69
N ARG A 468 0.90 -2.98 -15.09
CA ARG A 468 0.64 -3.30 -16.49
C ARG A 468 -0.60 -2.55 -16.93
N PHE A 469 -0.40 -1.50 -17.72
CA PHE A 469 -1.48 -0.84 -18.45
C PHE A 469 -1.70 -1.62 -19.76
N ASN A 470 -2.96 -1.89 -20.11
CA ASN A 470 -3.28 -2.65 -21.32
C ASN A 470 -3.13 -1.78 -22.58
N GLU A 471 -3.14 -0.47 -22.39
CA GLU A 471 -3.02 0.55 -23.41
C GLU A 471 -1.57 0.67 -23.91
N LYS A 472 -1.41 1.03 -25.19
CA LYS A 472 -0.08 1.34 -25.74
C LYS A 472 0.41 2.67 -25.17
N GLU A 473 1.71 2.83 -25.01
CA GLU A 473 2.28 4.09 -24.55
C GLU A 473 2.04 5.21 -25.58
N LEU A 474 1.57 6.37 -25.10
CA LEU A 474 1.43 7.58 -25.92
C LEU A 474 2.69 8.46 -25.70
N PRO A 475 3.60 8.59 -26.66
CA PRO A 475 4.77 9.43 -26.46
C PRO A 475 4.35 10.89 -26.31
N PHE A 476 4.92 11.58 -25.34
CA PHE A 476 4.70 13.00 -25.13
C PHE A 476 5.93 13.64 -24.48
N VAL A 477 6.02 14.97 -24.58
CA VAL A 477 6.98 15.77 -23.83
C VAL A 477 6.24 16.69 -22.86
N MET A 478 6.88 17.02 -21.74
CA MET A 478 6.33 17.94 -20.76
C MET A 478 7.41 18.85 -20.19
N ASP A 479 7.01 20.08 -19.92
CA ASP A 479 7.78 21.07 -19.19
C ASP A 479 6.86 21.82 -18.21
N ASN A 480 7.45 22.57 -17.29
CA ASN A 480 6.70 23.38 -16.34
C ASN A 480 7.41 24.70 -16.00
N ALA A 481 6.64 25.65 -15.51
CA ALA A 481 7.12 26.90 -14.95
C ALA A 481 6.23 27.36 -13.79
N GLN A 482 6.84 28.02 -12.80
CA GLN A 482 6.14 28.59 -11.65
C GLN A 482 6.28 30.11 -11.61
N PHE A 483 5.16 30.77 -11.37
CA PHE A 483 5.02 32.23 -11.31
C PHE A 483 4.28 32.63 -10.03
N ARG A 484 4.35 33.91 -9.66
CA ARG A 484 3.50 34.47 -8.61
C ARG A 484 2.03 34.33 -9.03
N GLY A 485 1.24 33.65 -8.21
CA GLY A 485 -0.19 33.44 -8.44
C GLY A 485 -1.06 34.43 -7.68
N LYS A 486 -2.37 34.17 -7.68
CA LYS A 486 -3.36 35.00 -6.99
C LYS A 486 -3.53 34.56 -5.53
N ASN A 487 -3.98 35.47 -4.66
CA ASN A 487 -4.36 35.20 -3.27
C ASN A 487 -3.24 34.51 -2.45
N GLY A 488 -2.00 34.98 -2.63
CA GLY A 488 -0.82 34.44 -1.96
C GLY A 488 -0.46 32.99 -2.33
N LYS A 489 -0.93 32.51 -3.48
CA LYS A 489 -0.59 31.20 -4.03
C LYS A 489 0.42 31.35 -5.16
N THR A 490 1.00 30.23 -5.55
CA THR A 490 1.90 30.10 -6.69
C THR A 490 1.14 29.58 -7.89
N LYS A 491 1.29 30.25 -9.03
CA LYS A 491 0.75 29.80 -10.31
C LYS A 491 1.72 28.78 -10.88
N VAL A 492 1.27 27.54 -11.00
CA VAL A 492 2.03 26.45 -11.63
C VAL A 492 1.46 26.22 -13.02
N GLU A 493 2.29 26.31 -14.05
CA GLU A 493 1.92 26.02 -15.43
C GLU A 493 2.63 24.75 -15.89
N ILE A 494 1.86 23.83 -16.46
CA ILE A 494 2.35 22.59 -17.05
C ILE A 494 2.08 22.67 -18.55
N TYR A 495 3.13 22.54 -19.34
CA TYR A 495 3.07 22.51 -20.80
C TYR A 495 3.38 21.10 -21.26
N TYR A 496 2.58 20.57 -22.19
CA TYR A 496 2.84 19.25 -22.75
C TYR A 496 2.58 19.23 -24.25
N SER A 497 3.28 18.34 -24.95
CA SER A 497 3.08 18.13 -26.36
C SER A 497 3.03 16.67 -26.76
N VAL A 498 2.10 16.36 -27.66
CA VAL A 498 1.83 15.01 -28.18
C VAL A 498 1.95 15.04 -29.71
N PRO A 499 2.66 14.09 -30.34
CA PRO A 499 2.71 13.98 -31.79
C PRO A 499 1.34 13.61 -32.34
N LEU A 500 0.86 14.35 -33.33
CA LEU A 500 -0.47 14.18 -33.88
C LEU A 500 -0.62 12.88 -34.68
N SER A 501 0.48 12.37 -35.23
CA SER A 501 0.57 11.06 -35.91
C SER A 501 0.30 9.88 -34.98
N GLU A 502 0.46 10.06 -33.67
CA GLU A 502 0.23 9.01 -32.69
C GLU A 502 -1.25 8.86 -32.33
N LEU A 503 -2.07 9.85 -32.66
CA LEU A 503 -3.49 9.88 -32.34
C LEU A 503 -4.32 9.23 -33.43
N LYS A 504 -5.38 8.54 -33.00
CA LYS A 504 -6.39 8.02 -33.91
C LYS A 504 -7.44 9.09 -34.18
N LEU A 505 -7.59 9.47 -35.44
CA LEU A 505 -8.64 10.37 -35.88
C LEU A 505 -9.74 9.54 -36.56
N LYS A 506 -11.02 9.80 -36.22
CA LYS A 506 -12.17 9.18 -36.89
C LYS A 506 -12.92 10.21 -37.73
N LYS A 507 -13.51 9.76 -38.83
CA LYS A 507 -14.35 10.61 -39.68
C LYS A 507 -15.51 11.17 -38.87
N GLU A 508 -15.68 12.50 -38.88
CA GLU A 508 -16.75 13.20 -38.18
C GLU A 508 -17.82 13.70 -39.18
N LYS A 509 -17.40 14.27 -40.32
CA LYS A 509 -18.26 14.68 -41.45
C LYS A 509 -17.57 14.38 -42.78
N GLU A 510 -18.19 14.73 -43.90
CA GLU A 510 -17.49 14.74 -45.19
C GLU A 510 -16.22 15.59 -45.12
N ASN A 511 -15.09 14.98 -45.45
CA ASN A 511 -13.76 15.60 -45.47
C ASN A 511 -13.24 16.16 -44.13
N THR A 512 -13.79 15.72 -43.00
CA THR A 512 -13.25 16.06 -41.68
C THR A 512 -13.09 14.83 -40.80
N PHE A 513 -11.93 14.79 -40.13
CA PHE A 513 -11.58 13.79 -39.13
C PHE A 513 -11.39 14.51 -37.80
N ALA A 514 -11.80 13.87 -36.72
CA ALA A 514 -11.68 14.41 -35.38
C ALA A 514 -11.14 13.37 -34.40
N THR A 515 -10.50 13.88 -33.37
CA THR A 515 -10.15 13.13 -32.16
C THR A 515 -10.20 14.09 -30.98
N ALA A 516 -9.97 13.59 -29.78
CA ALA A 516 -9.66 14.47 -28.66
C ALA A 516 -8.63 13.83 -27.74
N LEU A 517 -7.83 14.67 -27.12
CA LEU A 517 -6.95 14.28 -26.02
C LEU A 517 -7.69 14.45 -24.71
N ASN A 518 -7.75 13.40 -23.91
CA ASN A 518 -8.20 13.47 -22.53
C ASN A 518 -6.99 13.63 -21.60
N ASN A 519 -6.91 14.76 -20.91
CA ASN A 519 -5.79 15.11 -20.05
C ASN A 519 -6.30 15.33 -18.63
N GLN A 520 -5.80 14.51 -17.72
CA GLN A 520 -6.17 14.58 -16.32
C GLN A 520 -4.92 14.84 -15.49
N ILE A 521 -4.95 15.92 -14.71
CA ILE A 521 -3.81 16.38 -13.92
C ILE A 521 -4.26 16.55 -12.48
N VAL A 522 -3.50 15.95 -11.57
CA VAL A 522 -3.77 15.98 -10.14
C VAL A 522 -2.53 16.36 -9.36
N PHE A 523 -2.71 17.19 -8.34
CA PHE A 523 -1.72 17.43 -7.30
C PHE A 523 -2.18 16.77 -6.01
N VAL A 524 -1.31 15.97 -5.42
CA VAL A 524 -1.59 15.23 -4.20
C VAL A 524 -0.60 15.65 -3.11
N ASP A 525 -1.05 15.84 -1.88
CA ASP A 525 -0.17 16.14 -0.74
C ASP A 525 0.61 14.90 -0.27
N SER A 526 1.50 15.10 0.71
CA SER A 526 2.30 14.03 1.34
C SER A 526 1.46 12.95 2.04
N SER A 527 0.20 13.24 2.35
CA SER A 527 -0.76 12.32 2.95
C SER A 527 -1.63 11.62 1.88
N GLY A 528 -1.37 11.85 0.60
CA GLY A 528 -2.11 11.25 -0.50
C GLY A 528 -3.49 11.85 -0.73
N ASN A 529 -3.77 13.06 -0.24
CA ASN A 529 -5.03 13.76 -0.50
C ASN A 529 -4.92 14.61 -1.76
N ARG A 530 -5.96 14.59 -2.60
CA ARG A 530 -6.02 15.45 -3.79
C ARG A 530 -6.22 16.90 -3.40
N ILE A 531 -5.28 17.76 -3.78
CA ILE A 531 -5.25 19.19 -3.48
C ILE A 531 -5.78 20.00 -4.65
N ALA A 532 -5.49 19.54 -5.87
CA ALA A 532 -6.05 20.12 -7.08
C ALA A 532 -6.22 19.04 -8.13
N TYR A 533 -7.26 19.18 -8.95
CA TYR A 533 -7.56 18.29 -10.07
C TYR A 533 -8.10 19.13 -11.23
N LYS A 534 -7.64 18.84 -12.44
CA LYS A 534 -8.25 19.35 -13.67
C LYS A 534 -8.37 18.21 -14.68
N ASP A 535 -9.50 18.22 -15.37
CA ASP A 535 -9.78 17.38 -16.52
C ASP A 535 -10.01 18.31 -17.71
N LYS A 536 -9.26 18.10 -18.80
CA LYS A 536 -9.37 18.90 -20.01
C LYS A 536 -9.36 18.00 -21.24
N GLN A 537 -10.50 17.98 -21.92
CA GLN A 537 -10.63 17.37 -23.22
C GLN A 537 -10.31 18.39 -24.32
N ASN A 538 -9.27 18.15 -25.10
CA ASN A 538 -8.87 19.01 -26.22
C ASN A 538 -9.30 18.36 -27.54
N LYS A 539 -10.39 18.86 -28.14
CA LYS A 539 -10.86 18.39 -29.45
C LYS A 539 -9.91 18.86 -30.54
N ILE A 540 -9.58 17.94 -31.44
CA ILE A 540 -8.68 18.16 -32.57
C ILE A 540 -9.45 17.81 -33.84
N ILE A 541 -9.41 18.70 -34.81
CA ILE A 541 -10.07 18.54 -36.11
C ILE A 541 -8.98 18.62 -37.19
N SER A 542 -9.01 17.69 -38.14
CA SER A 542 -8.12 17.65 -39.29
C SER A 542 -8.87 17.35 -40.57
N LYS A 543 -8.31 17.77 -41.71
CA LYS A 543 -8.85 17.47 -43.05
C LYS A 543 -8.40 16.11 -43.57
N VAL A 544 -7.34 15.55 -43.00
CA VAL A 544 -6.78 14.25 -43.37
C VAL A 544 -6.81 13.31 -42.18
N GLU A 545 -6.91 12.02 -42.42
CA GLU A 545 -6.94 11.01 -41.34
C GLU A 545 -5.56 10.82 -40.71
N LYS A 546 -4.57 10.46 -41.54
CA LYS A 546 -3.18 10.25 -41.13
C LYS A 546 -2.43 11.57 -41.10
N GLN A 547 -1.81 11.86 -39.96
CA GLN A 547 -1.03 13.09 -39.77
C GLN A 547 0.45 12.83 -40.00
N PRO A 548 1.19 13.81 -40.53
CA PRO A 548 2.63 13.70 -40.67
C PRO A 548 3.30 13.71 -39.29
N PRO A 549 4.46 13.05 -39.14
CA PRO A 549 5.12 12.83 -37.85
C PRO A 549 5.70 14.11 -37.22
N ASP A 550 5.82 15.19 -37.99
CA ASP A 550 6.33 16.49 -37.56
C ASP A 550 5.24 17.43 -37.01
N LYS A 551 3.96 17.02 -37.06
CA LYS A 551 2.87 17.78 -36.43
C LYS A 551 2.69 17.38 -34.99
N TYR A 552 2.65 18.39 -34.12
CA TYR A 552 2.46 18.23 -32.69
C TYR A 552 1.36 19.15 -32.19
N ILE A 553 0.69 18.74 -31.11
CA ILE A 553 -0.20 19.63 -30.36
C ILE A 553 0.55 20.10 -29.13
N ILE A 554 0.53 21.39 -28.86
CA ILE A 554 1.05 21.96 -27.61
C ILE A 554 -0.16 22.44 -26.80
N ASN A 555 -0.23 22.01 -25.55
CA ASN A 555 -1.27 22.43 -24.62
C ASN A 555 -0.65 22.86 -23.29
N ASP A 556 -1.37 23.72 -22.57
CA ASP A 556 -1.02 24.15 -21.22
C ASP A 556 -2.19 23.92 -20.25
N VAL A 557 -1.84 23.73 -18.98
CA VAL A 557 -2.77 23.74 -17.86
C VAL A 557 -2.12 24.46 -16.69
N SER A 558 -2.85 25.40 -16.10
CA SER A 558 -2.38 26.17 -14.94
C SER A 558 -3.15 25.86 -13.64
N PHE A 559 -2.46 25.94 -12.51
CA PHE A 559 -3.02 25.76 -11.16
C PHE A 559 -2.57 26.90 -10.25
N ASN A 560 -3.38 27.26 -9.24
CA ASN A 560 -2.95 28.14 -8.15
C ASN A 560 -2.86 27.32 -6.87
N LEU A 561 -1.63 27.03 -6.43
CA LEU A 561 -1.32 26.12 -5.32
C LEU A 561 -0.62 26.86 -4.19
N LYS A 562 -0.81 26.41 -2.95
CA LYS A 562 0.03 26.87 -1.84
C LYS A 562 1.46 26.33 -2.04
N SER A 563 2.45 27.03 -1.49
CA SER A 563 3.82 26.52 -1.47
C SER A 563 3.90 25.24 -0.63
N GLY A 564 4.75 24.31 -1.04
CA GLY A 564 4.89 23.01 -0.39
C GLY A 564 5.33 21.90 -1.35
N ASP A 565 5.47 20.70 -0.80
CA ASP A 565 5.83 19.50 -1.55
C ASP A 565 4.58 18.66 -1.86
N TYR A 566 4.47 18.24 -3.12
CA TYR A 566 3.35 17.51 -3.67
C TYR A 566 3.83 16.34 -4.55
N ILE A 567 2.90 15.51 -4.97
CA ILE A 567 3.06 14.58 -6.09
C ILE A 567 2.20 15.09 -7.24
N LEU A 568 2.81 15.30 -8.40
CA LEU A 568 2.12 15.56 -9.66
C LEU A 568 1.79 14.22 -10.32
N GLY A 569 0.49 13.98 -10.52
CA GLY A 569 -0.02 12.94 -11.40
C GLY A 569 -0.52 13.55 -12.70
N LEU A 570 -0.10 12.99 -13.82
CA LEU A 570 -0.54 13.36 -15.15
C LEU A 570 -0.94 12.09 -15.91
N GLN A 571 -2.13 12.09 -16.48
CA GLN A 571 -2.59 11.06 -17.40
C GLN A 571 -3.00 11.73 -18.72
N ILE A 572 -2.41 11.28 -19.82
CA ILE A 572 -2.69 11.74 -21.17
C ILE A 572 -3.06 10.53 -22.00
N GLY A 573 -4.24 10.55 -22.61
CA GLY A 573 -4.66 9.52 -23.55
C GLY A 573 -5.57 10.08 -24.62
N ASP A 574 -5.72 9.34 -25.72
CA ASP A 574 -6.76 9.63 -26.69
C ASP A 574 -8.15 9.23 -26.16
N ILE A 575 -9.22 9.83 -26.69
CA ILE A 575 -10.60 9.50 -26.27
C ILE A 575 -11.04 8.07 -26.53
N TYR A 576 -10.36 7.37 -27.43
CA TYR A 576 -10.62 5.96 -27.73
C TYR A 576 -9.84 5.04 -26.77
N LYS A 577 -8.97 5.59 -25.91
CA LYS A 577 -8.14 4.91 -24.93
C LYS A 577 -7.28 3.79 -25.53
N GLU A 578 -6.87 3.94 -26.79
CA GLU A 578 -5.95 2.97 -27.41
C GLU A 578 -4.51 3.23 -26.97
N LYS A 579 -4.16 4.51 -26.78
CA LYS A 579 -2.90 4.93 -26.19
C LYS A 579 -3.09 5.78 -24.93
N LEU A 580 -2.26 5.51 -23.93
CA LEU A 580 -2.27 6.17 -22.64
C LEU A 580 -0.85 6.27 -22.08
N SER A 581 -0.54 7.41 -21.49
CA SER A 581 0.68 7.59 -20.70
C SER A 581 0.35 8.22 -19.35
N ILE A 582 0.99 7.68 -18.31
CA ILE A 582 0.82 8.12 -16.93
C ILE A 582 2.17 8.54 -16.39
N VAL A 583 2.23 9.73 -15.79
CA VAL A 583 3.42 10.25 -15.12
C VAL A 583 3.08 10.58 -13.68
N LYS A 584 3.91 10.08 -12.76
CA LYS A 584 3.86 10.38 -11.33
C LYS A 584 5.24 10.87 -10.89
N LEU A 585 5.35 12.11 -10.44
CA LEU A 585 6.63 12.68 -9.99
C LEU A 585 6.49 13.59 -8.77
N PRO A 586 7.50 13.63 -7.88
CA PRO A 586 7.54 14.61 -6.80
C PRO A 586 7.63 16.03 -7.38
N TYR A 587 6.85 16.95 -6.82
CA TYR A 587 6.73 18.32 -7.32
C TYR A 587 6.75 19.31 -6.18
N ARG A 588 7.72 20.23 -6.18
CA ARG A 588 7.85 21.29 -5.18
C ARG A 588 7.29 22.61 -5.71
N VAL A 589 6.27 23.13 -5.04
CA VAL A 589 5.70 24.45 -5.32
C VAL A 589 6.46 25.51 -4.51
N LYS A 590 7.08 26.45 -5.21
CA LYS A 590 7.84 27.57 -4.64
C LYS A 590 6.92 28.54 -3.91
N ASP A 591 7.47 29.31 -2.97
CA ASP A 591 6.77 30.42 -2.33
C ASP A 591 7.15 31.74 -2.99
N PHE A 592 6.15 32.49 -3.47
CA PHE A 592 6.31 33.81 -4.10
C PHE A 592 5.78 34.96 -3.24
N ASN A 593 5.49 34.72 -1.95
CA ASN A 593 4.95 35.71 -1.01
C ASN A 593 5.99 36.55 -0.28
N SER A 594 7.29 36.27 -0.46
CA SER A 594 8.35 37.10 0.12
C SER A 594 8.26 38.54 -0.39
N LYS A 595 8.80 39.50 0.38
CA LYS A 595 8.97 40.90 -0.04
C LYS A 595 10.32 41.17 -0.69
N GLU A 596 11.24 40.20 -0.69
CA GLU A 596 12.54 40.29 -1.33
C GLU A 596 12.43 40.14 -2.86
N LEU A 597 13.47 40.58 -3.58
CA LEU A 597 13.63 40.32 -5.02
C LEU A 597 13.42 38.83 -5.32
N MET A 598 12.56 38.51 -6.30
CA MET A 598 12.29 37.15 -6.75
C MET A 598 12.22 37.08 -8.27
N ILE A 599 12.45 35.89 -8.81
CA ILE A 599 12.37 35.59 -10.24
C ILE A 599 11.52 34.33 -10.39
N SER A 600 10.62 34.31 -11.38
CA SER A 600 9.88 33.10 -11.77
C SER A 600 10.81 32.01 -12.31
N ASP A 601 10.26 30.85 -12.62
CA ASP A 601 10.96 29.91 -13.49
C ASP A 601 11.14 30.46 -14.91
N ILE A 602 12.12 29.89 -15.62
CA ILE A 602 12.32 30.15 -17.05
C ILE A 602 11.28 29.37 -17.84
N MET A 603 10.43 30.07 -18.59
CA MET A 603 9.58 29.49 -19.62
C MET A 603 10.26 29.62 -20.98
N LEU A 604 10.38 28.51 -21.70
CA LEU A 604 10.82 28.52 -23.09
C LEU A 604 9.61 28.73 -24.00
N ALA A 605 9.79 29.53 -25.04
CA ALA A 605 8.74 29.81 -26.01
C ALA A 605 9.27 29.75 -27.44
N SER A 606 8.47 29.23 -28.37
CA SER A 606 8.79 29.24 -29.80
C SER A 606 8.52 30.60 -30.42
N ASP A 607 7.57 31.34 -29.85
CA ASP A 607 7.16 32.65 -30.34
C ASP A 607 6.55 33.49 -29.20
N ILE A 608 6.80 34.80 -29.24
CA ILE A 608 6.21 35.79 -28.33
C ILE A 608 5.77 36.99 -29.17
N LYS A 609 4.48 37.28 -29.17
CA LYS A 609 3.90 38.43 -29.88
C LYS A 609 3.27 39.40 -28.90
N THR A 610 3.53 40.68 -29.07
CA THR A 610 2.84 41.73 -28.33
C THR A 610 1.54 42.10 -29.05
N THR A 611 0.42 42.07 -28.35
CA THR A 611 -0.87 42.52 -28.86
C THR A 611 -0.97 44.05 -28.82
N PRO A 612 -1.91 44.68 -29.56
CA PRO A 612 -2.05 46.14 -29.59
C PRO A 612 -2.29 46.80 -28.23
N ASP A 613 -2.83 46.05 -27.26
CA ASP A 613 -3.04 46.48 -25.88
C ASP A 613 -1.86 46.14 -24.95
N ASN A 614 -0.67 45.90 -25.51
CA ASN A 614 0.57 45.58 -24.79
C ASN A 614 0.51 44.31 -23.93
N ARG A 615 -0.32 43.32 -24.29
CA ARG A 615 -0.25 41.99 -23.68
C ARG A 615 0.67 41.07 -24.48
N LEU A 616 1.33 40.15 -23.81
CA LEU A 616 2.14 39.13 -24.47
C LEU A 616 1.28 37.91 -24.79
N ASN A 617 1.28 37.51 -26.05
CA ASN A 617 0.80 36.22 -26.51
C ASN A 617 2.00 35.29 -26.71
N ILE A 618 2.16 34.33 -25.81
CA ILE A 618 3.34 33.47 -25.73
C ILE A 618 2.96 32.05 -26.16
N THR A 619 3.69 31.50 -27.13
CA THR A 619 3.57 30.10 -27.54
C THR A 619 4.65 29.28 -26.83
N ALA A 620 4.27 28.53 -25.81
CA ALA A 620 5.20 27.74 -25.00
C ALA A 620 5.93 26.66 -25.83
N TYR A 621 7.17 26.38 -25.47
CA TYR A 621 8.00 25.36 -26.09
C TYR A 621 8.35 24.29 -25.04
N PRO A 622 7.57 23.20 -24.94
CA PRO A 622 7.70 22.21 -23.87
C PRO A 622 8.87 21.23 -24.06
N TYR A 623 9.69 21.38 -25.10
CA TYR A 623 10.76 20.43 -25.41
C TYR A 623 12.05 20.85 -24.70
N SER A 624 12.63 19.94 -23.93
CA SER A 624 13.96 20.12 -23.33
C SER A 624 15.08 19.93 -24.36
N VAL A 625 14.80 19.23 -25.47
CA VAL A 625 15.71 19.06 -26.61
C VAL A 625 15.45 20.16 -27.62
N ILE A 626 16.46 20.96 -27.91
CA ILE A 626 16.36 22.15 -28.76
C ILE A 626 17.32 22.00 -29.95
N ASN A 627 16.81 22.22 -31.15
CA ASN A 627 17.69 22.42 -32.30
C ASN A 627 18.41 23.76 -32.15
N LYS A 628 19.73 23.74 -31.97
CA LYS A 628 20.53 24.94 -31.74
C LYS A 628 20.52 25.94 -32.89
N ASN A 629 20.12 25.53 -34.09
CA ASN A 629 19.99 26.39 -35.27
C ASN A 629 18.65 27.15 -35.29
N VAL A 630 17.70 26.78 -34.41
CA VAL A 630 16.42 27.46 -34.26
C VAL A 630 16.48 28.33 -33.01
N PRO A 631 16.36 29.67 -33.13
CA PRO A 631 16.37 30.54 -31.98
C PRO A 631 15.13 30.29 -31.11
N ILE A 632 15.31 30.34 -29.78
CA ILE A 632 14.25 30.13 -28.79
C ILE A 632 14.05 31.39 -27.96
N PHE A 633 12.83 31.66 -27.53
CA PHE A 633 12.57 32.72 -26.57
C PHE A 633 12.71 32.21 -25.14
N ILE A 634 13.37 33.01 -24.31
CA ILE A 634 13.41 32.85 -22.86
C ILE A 634 12.45 33.90 -22.28
N TYR A 635 11.45 33.47 -21.53
CA TYR A 635 10.51 34.33 -20.79
C TYR A 635 10.61 34.06 -19.29
N PHE A 636 10.49 35.11 -18.48
CA PHE A 636 10.37 35.03 -17.03
C PHE A 636 9.82 36.34 -16.45
N GLU A 637 9.35 36.29 -15.20
CA GLU A 637 8.84 37.42 -14.45
C GLU A 637 9.80 37.76 -13.29
N ILE A 638 9.93 39.05 -13.00
CA ILE A 638 10.73 39.62 -11.90
C ILE A 638 9.77 40.27 -10.92
N TYR A 639 9.98 40.03 -9.63
CA TYR A 639 9.10 40.53 -8.58
C TYR A 639 9.85 41.33 -7.51
N ASN A 640 9.15 42.30 -6.93
CA ASN A 640 9.58 43.11 -5.78
C ASN A 640 10.85 43.94 -6.00
N LEU A 641 11.08 44.46 -7.21
CA LEU A 641 12.16 45.42 -7.46
C LEU A 641 12.07 46.64 -6.53
N THR A 642 13.21 47.18 -6.14
CA THR A 642 13.29 48.32 -5.22
C THR A 642 13.13 49.63 -5.98
N TYR A 643 12.30 50.53 -5.45
CA TYR A 643 12.18 51.88 -6.01
C TYR A 643 13.37 52.75 -5.58
N ASP A 644 13.85 53.59 -6.50
CA ASP A 644 14.73 54.70 -6.18
C ASP A 644 13.92 55.89 -5.62
N LYS A 645 14.61 56.99 -5.31
CA LYS A 645 13.99 58.22 -4.78
C LYS A 645 12.95 58.85 -5.73
N ASN A 646 12.98 58.50 -7.01
CA ASN A 646 12.10 59.03 -8.06
C ASN A 646 11.00 58.01 -8.45
N ASN A 647 10.78 56.96 -7.65
CA ASN A 647 9.86 55.87 -7.95
C ASN A 647 10.17 55.11 -9.25
N ASN A 648 11.43 55.08 -9.68
CA ASN A 648 11.88 54.21 -10.76
C ASN A 648 12.54 52.95 -10.21
N THR A 649 12.47 51.87 -10.98
CA THR A 649 13.17 50.60 -10.75
C THR A 649 14.33 50.52 -11.73
N ASN A 650 15.54 50.23 -11.25
CA ASN A 650 16.72 50.04 -12.08
C ASN A 650 17.29 48.65 -11.82
N PHE A 651 17.46 47.85 -12.87
CA PHE A 651 17.95 46.48 -12.73
C PHE A 651 18.80 46.07 -13.94
N SER A 652 19.62 45.04 -13.76
CA SER A 652 20.31 44.37 -14.87
C SER A 652 19.92 42.91 -14.96
N VAL A 653 19.72 42.43 -16.18
CA VAL A 653 19.44 41.04 -16.49
C VAL A 653 20.61 40.44 -17.27
N GLU A 654 21.19 39.40 -16.71
CA GLU A 654 22.25 38.61 -17.32
C GLU A 654 21.70 37.25 -17.75
N TYR A 655 21.78 36.96 -19.05
CA TYR A 655 21.41 35.69 -19.66
C TYR A 655 22.67 34.89 -19.96
N LYS A 656 22.76 33.66 -19.47
CA LYS A 656 23.87 32.75 -19.76
C LYS A 656 23.37 31.41 -20.28
N ALA A 657 24.05 30.87 -21.28
CA ALA A 657 23.98 29.45 -21.62
C ALA A 657 25.36 28.86 -21.52
N MET A 658 25.50 27.72 -20.86
CA MET A 658 26.78 27.04 -20.69
C MET A 658 26.61 25.56 -21.03
N SER A 659 27.43 25.04 -21.95
CA SER A 659 27.50 23.60 -22.21
C SER A 659 28.10 22.89 -20.99
N VAL A 660 27.44 21.85 -20.52
CA VAL A 660 27.90 21.02 -19.40
C VAL A 660 28.86 19.98 -19.99
N GLU A 661 30.16 20.09 -19.71
CA GLU A 661 31.07 18.99 -20.01
C GLU A 661 30.65 17.78 -19.14
N PRO A 662 30.57 16.56 -19.72
CA PRO A 662 30.30 15.37 -18.91
C PRO A 662 31.39 15.25 -17.85
N GLU A 663 31.00 15.10 -16.58
CA GLU A 663 31.93 14.77 -15.50
C GLU A 663 32.65 13.46 -15.87
N LYS A 664 33.85 13.59 -16.43
CA LYS A 664 34.77 12.47 -16.45
C LYS A 664 35.14 12.21 -15.00
N LYS A 665 34.72 11.06 -14.47
CA LYS A 665 35.34 10.45 -13.28
C LYS A 665 36.86 10.48 -13.49
N ASN A 666 37.53 11.44 -12.85
CA ASN A 666 38.97 11.61 -13.00
C ASN A 666 39.68 10.47 -12.25
N ILE A 667 40.28 9.56 -13.01
CA ILE A 667 41.61 9.06 -12.68
C ILE A 667 42.60 10.10 -13.23
N ILE A 668 43.39 10.62 -12.30
CA ILE A 668 44.49 11.59 -12.35
C ILE A 668 45.21 11.73 -13.70
N THR A 669 45.36 12.98 -14.19
CA THR A 669 46.65 13.70 -14.37
C THR A 669 46.46 14.99 -15.19
N ALA A 670 46.86 16.12 -14.61
CA ALA A 670 47.21 17.34 -15.33
C ALA A 670 48.72 17.54 -15.13
N PRO A 671 49.50 17.69 -16.23
CA PRO A 671 49.77 19.05 -16.72
C PRO A 671 49.69 19.23 -18.26
N PHE A 672 49.15 18.28 -19.03
CA PHE A 672 49.16 18.35 -20.51
C PHE A 672 48.01 19.14 -21.17
N ARG A 673 47.09 19.77 -20.42
CA ARG A 673 45.91 20.45 -21.02
C ARG A 673 46.22 21.84 -21.63
N LYS A 674 47.43 22.39 -21.44
CA LYS A 674 47.76 23.77 -21.87
C LYS A 674 48.28 23.94 -23.31
N LEU A 675 48.62 22.86 -24.04
CA LEU A 675 49.26 23.00 -25.36
C LEU A 675 48.40 22.60 -26.58
N LYS A 676 47.16 22.11 -26.39
CA LYS A 676 46.29 21.65 -27.50
C LYS A 676 45.15 22.62 -27.89
N ASN A 677 45.13 23.83 -27.31
CA ASN A 677 44.04 24.79 -27.50
C ASN A 677 44.32 25.88 -28.57
N LEU A 678 45.46 25.86 -29.26
CA LEU A 678 45.80 26.93 -30.21
C LEU A 678 45.41 26.68 -31.69
N LEU A 679 45.09 25.44 -32.12
CA LEU A 679 44.98 25.12 -33.56
C LEU A 679 43.70 24.37 -33.98
N THR A 680 42.54 24.61 -33.34
CA THR A 680 41.24 24.15 -33.86
C THR A 680 40.15 25.15 -33.54
N GLY A 681 39.39 25.62 -34.54
CA GLY A 681 38.23 26.49 -34.39
C GLY A 681 37.10 25.84 -33.58
N ARG A 682 37.20 25.87 -32.25
CA ARG A 682 36.20 25.26 -31.35
C ARG A 682 35.01 26.19 -31.16
N LYS A 683 33.81 25.61 -31.33
CA LYS A 683 32.50 26.18 -30.96
C LYS A 683 32.52 26.67 -29.49
N LYS A 684 31.86 27.78 -29.18
CA LYS A 684 31.88 28.41 -27.84
C LYS A 684 31.28 27.46 -26.80
N GLN A 685 31.87 27.43 -25.59
CA GLN A 685 31.35 26.65 -24.46
C GLN A 685 30.30 27.41 -23.64
N PHE A 686 30.23 28.75 -23.79
CA PHE A 686 29.21 29.57 -23.16
C PHE A 686 28.84 30.79 -24.00
N ILE A 687 27.63 31.29 -23.80
CA ILE A 687 27.12 32.58 -24.31
C ILE A 687 26.65 33.38 -23.09
N SER A 688 26.95 34.68 -23.04
CA SER A 688 26.52 35.59 -21.98
C SER A 688 26.07 36.92 -22.58
N LEU A 689 24.87 37.37 -22.24
CA LEU A 689 24.33 38.69 -22.61
C LEU A 689 23.91 39.42 -21.33
N ASN A 690 24.17 40.72 -21.25
CA ASN A 690 23.79 41.54 -20.10
C ASN A 690 23.10 42.82 -20.55
N PHE A 691 21.97 43.13 -19.95
CA PHE A 691 21.16 44.30 -20.29
C PHE A 691 20.81 45.08 -19.03
N LYS A 692 20.98 46.40 -19.06
CA LYS A 692 20.42 47.30 -18.05
C LYS A 692 19.01 47.74 -18.48
N ARG A 693 18.12 47.86 -17.50
CA ARG A 693 16.71 48.24 -17.67
C ARG A 693 16.33 49.27 -16.62
N THR A 694 15.44 50.18 -17.01
CA THR A 694 14.78 51.13 -16.12
C THR A 694 13.28 51.04 -16.38
N GLY A 695 12.48 50.94 -15.32
CA GLY A 695 11.03 50.84 -15.38
C GLY A 695 10.34 51.52 -14.20
N ASN A 696 9.02 51.48 -14.15
CA ASN A 696 8.20 52.15 -13.12
C ASN A 696 7.35 51.18 -12.26
N LYS A 697 7.53 49.86 -12.44
CA LYS A 697 6.79 48.82 -11.71
C LYS A 697 7.75 47.96 -10.89
N ARG A 698 7.32 47.56 -9.69
CA ARG A 698 8.08 46.60 -8.85
C ARG A 698 8.08 45.19 -9.43
N ASP A 699 7.02 44.84 -10.14
CA ASP A 699 6.85 43.56 -10.80
C ASP A 699 6.81 43.79 -12.32
N THR A 700 7.63 43.06 -13.06
CA THR A 700 7.76 43.19 -14.52
C THR A 700 8.04 41.85 -15.18
N GLU A 701 7.72 41.73 -16.45
CA GLU A 701 8.04 40.58 -17.29
C GLU A 701 9.17 40.92 -18.26
N GLU A 702 10.03 39.93 -18.55
CA GLU A 702 11.16 40.07 -19.47
C GLU A 702 11.22 38.87 -20.41
N PHE A 703 11.66 39.13 -21.65
CA PHE A 703 11.96 38.07 -22.59
C PHE A 703 13.09 38.44 -23.55
N ILE A 704 13.74 37.41 -24.09
CA ILE A 704 14.76 37.57 -25.13
C ILE A 704 14.69 36.43 -26.14
N LYS A 705 14.88 36.75 -27.42
CA LYS A 705 15.19 35.77 -28.45
C LYS A 705 16.66 35.39 -28.32
N PHE A 706 16.93 34.16 -27.89
CA PHE A 706 18.26 33.70 -27.54
C PHE A 706 18.80 32.74 -28.61
N ASP A 707 19.89 33.15 -29.27
CA ASP A 707 20.56 32.36 -30.30
C ASP A 707 21.57 31.40 -29.66
N LEU A 708 21.40 30.10 -29.92
CA LEU A 708 22.20 29.02 -29.35
C LEU A 708 23.15 28.40 -30.40
N LYS A 709 23.20 28.94 -31.62
CA LYS A 709 23.93 28.38 -32.77
C LYS A 709 25.43 28.22 -32.54
N GLU A 710 26.03 29.09 -31.73
CA GLU A 710 27.48 29.04 -31.45
C GLU A 710 27.86 28.00 -30.38
N LEU A 711 26.91 27.47 -29.62
CA LEU A 711 27.17 26.50 -28.55
C LEU A 711 27.45 25.09 -29.07
N SER A 712 28.21 24.33 -28.32
CA SER A 712 28.36 22.88 -28.53
C SER A 712 27.05 22.13 -28.28
N LYS A 713 26.85 21.04 -29.03
CA LYS A 713 25.78 20.06 -28.78
C LYS A 713 25.95 19.39 -27.42
N GLY A 714 24.85 18.92 -26.84
CA GLY A 714 24.83 18.24 -25.54
C GLY A 714 24.09 19.02 -24.47
N ASP A 715 24.26 18.59 -23.23
CA ASP A 715 23.57 19.18 -22.09
C ASP A 715 24.03 20.62 -21.89
N THR A 716 23.08 21.53 -21.70
CA THR A 716 23.32 22.97 -21.58
C THR A 716 22.46 23.51 -20.44
N LYS A 717 23.06 24.38 -19.61
CA LYS A 717 22.36 25.08 -18.53
C LYS A 717 22.10 26.52 -18.96
N LEU A 718 20.83 26.88 -19.10
CA LEU A 718 20.37 28.26 -19.22
C LEU A 718 20.29 28.87 -17.83
N ILE A 719 20.80 30.08 -17.64
CA ILE A 719 20.78 30.82 -16.39
C ILE A 719 20.29 32.24 -16.70
N VAL A 720 19.36 32.71 -15.89
CA VAL A 720 18.94 34.11 -15.86
C VAL A 720 19.29 34.64 -14.48
N LYS A 721 20.11 35.70 -14.42
CA LYS A 721 20.45 36.40 -13.19
C LYS A 721 19.93 37.82 -13.27
N VAL A 722 19.19 38.23 -12.25
CA VAL A 722 18.69 39.61 -12.10
C VAL A 722 19.41 40.25 -10.93
N ILE A 723 19.91 41.46 -11.15
CA ILE A 723 20.50 42.31 -10.12
C ILE A 723 19.63 43.57 -10.02
N ASP A 724 19.01 43.79 -8.88
CA ASP A 724 18.34 45.05 -8.56
C ASP A 724 19.42 46.09 -8.23
N LEU A 725 19.60 47.08 -9.11
CA LEU A 725 20.67 48.06 -9.00
C LEU A 725 20.39 49.10 -7.90
N ASN A 726 19.14 49.23 -7.47
CA ASN A 726 18.75 50.16 -6.41
C ASN A 726 19.05 49.56 -5.02
N SER A 727 18.92 48.23 -4.86
CA SER A 727 19.22 47.54 -3.59
C SER A 727 20.55 46.79 -3.55
N GLY A 728 21.15 46.50 -4.71
CA GLY A 728 22.34 45.65 -4.85
C GLY A 728 22.05 44.15 -4.72
N VAL A 729 20.80 43.75 -4.44
CA VAL A 729 20.40 42.34 -4.29
C VAL A 729 20.38 41.66 -5.65
N SER A 730 20.84 40.41 -5.71
CA SER A 730 20.73 39.58 -6.92
C SER A 730 20.08 38.25 -6.64
N LYS A 731 19.36 37.74 -7.65
CA LYS A 731 18.79 36.39 -7.67
C LYS A 731 19.10 35.74 -9.02
N GLU A 732 19.14 34.43 -9.04
CA GLU A 732 19.31 33.66 -10.27
C GLU A 732 18.35 32.48 -10.33
N VAL A 733 17.99 32.11 -11.55
CA VAL A 733 17.21 30.92 -11.86
C VAL A 733 17.88 30.22 -13.04
N SER A 734 17.70 28.90 -13.14
CA SER A 734 18.31 28.13 -14.22
C SER A 734 17.42 27.02 -14.72
N LYS A 735 17.61 26.64 -15.99
CA LYS A 735 16.90 25.56 -16.67
C LYS A 735 17.87 24.70 -17.46
N LYS A 736 17.71 23.38 -17.37
CA LYS A 736 18.51 22.43 -18.14
C LYS A 736 17.81 22.15 -19.47
N ILE A 737 18.60 22.16 -20.54
CA ILE A 737 18.18 21.83 -21.91
C ILE A 737 19.25 20.95 -22.55
N LYS A 738 18.93 20.33 -23.68
CA LYS A 738 19.87 19.56 -24.49
C LYS A 738 19.88 20.10 -25.92
N LEU A 739 21.07 20.48 -26.40
CA LEU A 739 21.24 21.01 -27.75
C LEU A 739 21.55 19.90 -28.76
N VAL A 740 20.81 19.89 -29.87
CA VAL A 740 20.99 19.00 -31.03
C VAL A 740 21.08 19.83 -32.31
N GLU A 741 21.63 19.25 -33.39
CA GLU A 741 21.74 19.89 -34.72
C GLU A 741 20.64 19.43 -35.66
#